data_AF-A0A8B3GNT5-F1
#
_entry.id   AF-A0A8B3GNT5-F1
#
_cell.length_a   1.000
_cell.length_b   1.000
_cell.length_c   1.000
_cell.angle_alpha   90.00
_cell.angle_beta   90.00
_cell.angle_gamma   90.00
#
_symmetry.space_group_name_H-M   'P 1'
#
loop_
_entity.id
_entity.type
_entity.pdbx_description
1 polymer ?
#
loop_
_entity_poly.entity_id
_entity_poly.type
_entity_poly.pdbx_seq_one_letter_code
_entity_poly.pdbx_strand_id
1 'polypeptide(L)'
;MILKLDSKRIQLARQAEQTVHVRFRMYKAKKRWLIAGAALLFIPAFFQPGHEVKADTSSPQTQVTATSQAAEPATSQSVVTSDQATTSSNAVNATNSGEAVKASSAASAASSQTSSSSAAQTLTSQAAVPEQTTDASQVASATSAQVASGSGAAQSAAAADQAAAQAATASETAASSAASSQASSAQQSASSQAQQVATAAAQPTVTANTATADATVDGLTYSFDETTKTATVTGHDSGATLTDINIGPTVSYNGQAYTVTAIQDVAFFNLSNLTSLHVASTVTTIGASAFAYSKFTGGITVDNAAVIGKEAFAGVNASAITLNGARNIGESSFAYATITGAVSVAGPATIGQNAFYGLKAESLTLDDEVANIGEAAFAYETINDTINVAGSAMIGKNAFYGTKATSLTLGGKATTLAETAFGYARITNVTVDAATISNQAFFHLFTDNLMFGPDVQTITGGAFQFIQNMKDLPNINGQDNPGNQIPTLTIPANISVIDGSAFYGSKLGTVAIADNSRLTTLGFQAFAFSSATAINLPDSLEQIGDQAFYGGHLIQVAFGPNLQTIGDLAFTEFGPLQNVDFSRATALESIGDSAFAYNTINNAIVLPPNLKTIKNAAFVGNKIPALTLNDGLQTIGDSAFGYNKIQNGLAVPDSVTAIGKYAFVYNSISNLTLGTGLQTIGQEAFEANIILNALPSLQFKCNTLTTRP
;
A
#
# COMPACT_ATOMS: atom_id res chain seq x y z
N MET A 1 0.12 -10.33 36.89
CA MET A 1 1.12 -10.01 37.94
C MET A 1 0.62 -8.76 38.65
N ILE A 2 0.12 -8.85 39.89
CA ILE A 2 -0.47 -7.69 40.60
C ILE A 2 0.66 -6.97 41.34
N LEU A 3 1.00 -5.76 40.91
CA LEU A 3 1.82 -4.83 41.70
C LEU A 3 0.93 -4.27 42.83
N LYS A 4 1.14 -4.70 44.07
CA LYS A 4 0.64 -3.97 45.25
C LYS A 4 1.60 -2.81 45.51
N LEU A 5 1.22 -1.60 45.10
CA LEU A 5 1.88 -0.37 45.53
C LEU A 5 1.08 0.21 46.71
N ASP A 6 1.72 0.23 47.88
CA ASP A 6 1.15 0.76 49.13
C ASP A 6 1.09 2.30 49.05
N SER A 7 -0.13 2.85 49.08
CA SER A 7 -0.39 4.29 48.80
C SER A 7 0.28 5.24 49.80
N LYS A 8 0.63 4.76 51.01
CA LYS A 8 1.34 5.56 52.01
C LYS A 8 2.76 5.95 51.60
N ARG A 9 3.45 5.14 50.80
CA ARG A 9 4.85 5.45 50.39
C ARG A 9 4.93 6.52 49.30
N ILE A 10 3.88 6.67 48.48
CA ILE A 10 3.83 7.67 47.39
C ILE A 10 3.54 9.06 47.95
N GLN A 11 2.71 9.17 48.99
CA GLN A 11 2.44 10.45 49.66
C GLN A 11 3.68 10.98 50.41
N LEU A 12 4.48 10.11 51.04
CA LEU A 12 5.71 10.49 51.73
C LEU A 12 6.85 10.89 50.76
N ALA A 13 6.93 10.30 49.57
CA ALA A 13 7.94 10.68 48.58
C ALA A 13 7.70 12.06 47.93
N ARG A 14 6.44 12.52 47.86
CA ARG A 14 6.10 13.88 47.38
C ARG A 14 6.55 15.01 48.33
N GLN A 15 6.74 14.71 49.61
CA GLN A 15 7.08 15.73 50.61
C GLN A 15 8.58 15.83 50.91
N ALA A 16 9.44 14.99 50.31
CA ALA A 16 10.84 14.88 50.70
C ALA A 16 11.87 14.88 49.55
N GLU A 17 11.49 15.13 48.29
CA GLU A 17 12.40 15.17 47.13
C GLU A 17 13.45 14.04 47.09
N GLN A 18 13.04 12.78 47.30
CA GLN A 18 13.94 11.64 47.19
C GLN A 18 13.57 10.69 46.03
N THR A 19 14.61 10.25 45.32
CA THR A 19 14.59 9.31 44.20
C THR A 19 14.00 7.95 44.61
N VAL A 20 13.02 7.45 43.86
CA VAL A 20 12.40 6.13 44.10
C VAL A 20 13.04 5.08 43.19
N HIS A 21 13.69 4.07 43.77
CA HIS A 21 14.24 2.93 43.03
C HIS A 21 13.23 1.78 42.94
N VAL A 22 12.92 1.33 41.72
CA VAL A 22 12.10 0.12 41.46
C VAL A 22 13.00 -0.98 40.90
N ARG A 23 12.96 -2.18 41.48
CA ARG A 23 13.72 -3.36 41.02
C ARG A 23 12.79 -4.39 40.39
N PHE A 24 13.17 -4.93 39.23
CA PHE A 24 12.49 -6.05 38.58
C PHE A 24 13.32 -7.34 38.70
N ARG A 25 12.66 -8.49 38.85
CA ARG A 25 13.29 -9.83 38.75
C ARG A 25 12.65 -10.60 37.60
N MET A 26 13.46 -11.10 36.67
CA MET A 26 13.04 -11.97 35.56
C MET A 26 13.22 -13.45 35.91
N TYR A 27 12.31 -14.31 35.45
CA TYR A 27 12.43 -15.78 35.54
C TYR A 27 12.38 -16.42 34.14
N LYS A 28 13.17 -17.49 33.95
CA LYS A 28 13.42 -18.15 32.67
C LYS A 28 12.52 -19.39 32.50
N ALA A 29 11.76 -19.49 31.42
CA ALA A 29 11.14 -20.73 30.98
C ALA A 29 11.42 -20.99 29.49
N LYS A 30 12.16 -22.09 29.23
CA LYS A 30 12.40 -22.82 27.97
C LYS A 30 12.44 -22.02 26.64
N LYS A 31 13.67 -21.58 26.31
CA LYS A 31 14.24 -21.32 24.96
C LYS A 31 13.30 -20.70 23.91
N ARG A 32 12.95 -19.43 24.07
CA ARG A 32 12.81 -18.40 23.02
C ARG A 32 12.71 -17.04 23.72
N TRP A 33 13.51 -16.05 23.32
CA TRP A 33 13.37 -14.69 23.82
C TRP A 33 12.18 -14.05 23.10
N LEU A 34 10.98 -14.13 23.67
CA LEU A 34 9.88 -13.27 23.28
C LEU A 34 10.05 -11.96 24.08
N ILE A 35 10.22 -10.84 23.38
CA ILE A 35 9.98 -9.53 24.00
C ILE A 35 8.47 -9.47 24.22
N ALA A 36 8.03 -9.83 25.43
CA ALA A 36 6.66 -9.63 25.85
C ALA A 36 6.44 -8.11 26.02
N GLY A 37 6.00 -7.47 24.93
CA GLY A 37 5.56 -6.06 24.91
C GLY A 37 4.44 -5.75 25.92
N ALA A 38 3.83 -6.77 26.53
CA ALA A 38 2.82 -6.60 27.57
C ALA A 38 3.34 -6.00 28.89
N ALA A 39 4.65 -6.02 29.16
CA ALA A 39 5.21 -5.54 30.44
C ALA A 39 5.57 -4.04 30.45
N LEU A 40 5.65 -3.38 29.29
CA LEU A 40 5.76 -1.90 29.23
C LEU A 40 4.38 -1.20 29.24
N LEU A 41 3.29 -1.93 29.03
CA LEU A 41 1.93 -1.41 28.88
C LEU A 41 1.26 -0.86 30.16
N PHE A 42 1.96 -0.81 31.30
CA PHE A 42 1.43 -0.25 32.55
C PHE A 42 2.02 1.10 32.97
N ILE A 43 2.79 1.76 32.10
CA ILE A 43 3.31 3.11 32.38
C ILE A 43 3.09 3.95 31.13
N PRO A 44 2.00 4.74 31.06
CA PRO A 44 2.19 6.18 31.26
C PRO A 44 0.97 6.91 31.84
N ALA A 45 1.14 7.55 33.00
CA ALA A 45 0.32 8.70 33.41
C ALA A 45 1.12 9.78 34.14
N PHE A 46 2.46 9.75 34.08
CA PHE A 46 3.30 10.59 34.95
C PHE A 46 4.37 11.45 34.26
N PHE A 47 4.47 11.48 32.93
CA PHE A 47 5.45 12.34 32.24
C PHE A 47 4.81 13.10 31.07
N GLN A 48 5.04 14.42 31.03
CA GLN A 48 4.68 15.30 29.92
C GLN A 48 5.67 15.16 28.74
N PRO A 49 5.30 15.59 27.51
CA PRO A 49 6.14 15.43 26.32
C PRO A 49 7.48 16.16 26.46
N GLY A 50 8.60 15.48 26.16
CA GLY A 50 9.95 16.05 26.17
C GLY A 50 11.06 15.21 26.84
N HIS A 51 10.76 14.00 27.31
CA HIS A 51 11.75 13.14 28.00
C HIS A 51 12.16 11.94 27.12
N GLU A 52 13.44 11.85 26.76
CA GLU A 52 14.02 10.65 26.14
C GLU A 52 14.32 9.57 27.20
N VAL A 53 13.93 8.32 26.94
CA VAL A 53 14.34 7.14 27.71
C VAL A 53 15.36 6.37 26.88
N LYS A 54 16.62 6.31 27.31
CA LYS A 54 17.65 5.47 26.68
C LYS A 54 17.82 4.16 27.45
N ALA A 55 17.68 3.04 26.76
CA ALA A 55 17.98 1.72 27.30
C ALA A 55 19.41 1.30 26.89
N ASP A 56 20.27 1.06 27.87
CA ASP A 56 21.59 0.46 27.66
C ASP A 56 21.43 -1.07 27.56
N THR A 57 21.90 -1.66 26.46
CA THR A 57 21.75 -3.09 26.16
C THR A 57 22.98 -3.94 26.50
N SER A 58 23.96 -3.39 27.24
CA SER A 58 25.25 -4.04 27.45
C SER A 58 25.37 -4.97 28.69
N SER A 59 24.31 -5.24 29.47
CA SER A 59 24.39 -6.13 30.64
C SER A 59 23.04 -6.79 31.03
N PRO A 60 23.01 -8.04 31.56
CA PRO A 60 21.76 -8.78 31.84
C PRO A 60 21.02 -8.30 33.11
N GLN A 61 21.32 -7.11 33.63
CA GLN A 61 20.55 -6.43 34.67
C GLN A 61 20.29 -4.98 34.24
N THR A 62 19.09 -4.71 33.73
CA THR A 62 18.72 -3.36 33.27
C THR A 62 18.37 -2.48 34.48
N GLN A 63 19.14 -1.41 34.71
CA GLN A 63 18.79 -0.30 35.61
C GLN A 63 18.32 0.89 34.76
N VAL A 64 17.29 1.60 35.22
CA VAL A 64 16.78 2.84 34.58
C VAL A 64 16.90 3.99 35.58
N THR A 65 17.48 5.11 35.14
CA THR A 65 17.72 6.31 35.96
C THR A 65 17.09 7.52 35.28
N ALA A 66 16.37 8.37 36.02
CA ALA A 66 15.86 9.65 35.55
C ALA A 66 16.24 10.77 36.54
N THR A 67 16.67 11.92 36.02
CA THR A 67 17.12 13.10 36.79
C THR A 67 16.33 14.33 36.35
N SER A 68 15.86 15.16 37.29
CA SER A 68 15.20 16.45 37.01
C SER A 68 16.15 17.62 37.25
N GLN A 69 16.19 18.59 36.33
CA GLN A 69 16.75 19.94 36.58
C GLN A 69 15.61 20.96 36.62
N ALA A 70 15.60 21.81 37.66
CA ALA A 70 14.62 22.86 37.87
C ALA A 70 15.03 24.17 37.17
N ALA A 71 14.06 24.88 36.59
CA ALA A 71 14.19 26.27 36.18
C ALA A 71 13.64 27.19 37.29
N GLU A 72 14.42 28.19 37.72
CA GLU A 72 14.03 29.20 38.73
C GLU A 72 13.05 30.27 38.17
N PRO A 73 12.28 30.96 39.03
CA PRO A 73 11.31 31.97 38.63
C PRO A 73 11.91 33.39 38.65
N ALA A 74 11.57 34.23 37.66
CA ALA A 74 11.87 35.66 37.69
C ALA A 74 10.59 36.49 37.87
N THR A 75 10.53 37.25 38.96
CA THR A 75 9.53 38.31 39.22
C THR A 75 10.11 39.70 38.97
N SER A 76 9.38 40.46 38.15
CA SER A 76 9.18 41.93 38.08
C SER A 76 10.21 42.93 38.64
N GLN A 77 10.65 43.90 37.82
CA GLN A 77 10.44 45.36 38.05
C GLN A 77 10.93 46.25 36.88
N SER A 78 10.32 47.44 36.81
CA SER A 78 10.39 48.56 35.85
C SER A 78 11.77 49.17 35.54
N VAL A 79 11.91 49.90 34.41
CA VAL A 79 12.32 51.33 34.34
C VAL A 79 12.32 51.84 32.88
N VAL A 80 12.02 53.13 32.76
CA VAL A 80 11.80 54.01 31.59
C VAL A 80 13.13 54.51 30.96
N THR A 81 13.02 55.14 29.78
CA THR A 81 13.99 56.02 29.05
C THR A 81 14.99 55.29 28.14
N SER A 82 15.41 55.77 26.96
CA SER A 82 15.07 56.88 26.06
C SER A 82 16.02 56.78 24.85
N ASP A 83 15.54 57.14 23.66
CA ASP A 83 16.17 57.87 22.53
C ASP A 83 17.66 57.77 22.14
N GLN A 84 17.83 58.06 20.84
CA GLN A 84 19.03 58.44 20.04
C GLN A 84 19.80 57.25 19.43
N ALA A 85 19.72 56.97 18.13
CA ALA A 85 20.07 57.76 16.93
C ALA A 85 21.58 58.04 16.78
N THR A 86 22.14 57.63 15.63
CA THR A 86 23.25 58.18 14.80
C THR A 86 24.08 57.04 14.18
N THR A 87 23.89 56.71 12.88
CA THR A 87 24.47 57.27 11.63
C THR A 87 25.84 56.71 11.21
N SER A 88 25.96 56.57 9.87
CA SER A 88 27.16 56.55 9.02
C SER A 88 27.81 55.17 8.79
N SER A 89 28.31 54.79 7.61
CA SER A 89 28.32 55.36 6.24
C SER A 89 29.15 54.44 5.32
N ASN A 90 29.04 54.69 4.00
CA ASN A 90 29.92 54.33 2.86
C ASN A 90 29.48 53.11 2.03
N ALA A 91 28.86 53.30 0.86
CA ALA A 91 29.41 53.75 -0.46
C ALA A 91 30.13 52.58 -1.17
N VAL A 92 29.83 52.21 -2.42
CA VAL A 92 30.17 52.93 -3.68
C VAL A 92 29.49 52.25 -4.90
N ASN A 93 29.04 53.06 -5.89
CA ASN A 93 28.87 52.91 -7.37
C ASN A 93 28.65 51.53 -8.02
N ALA A 94 28.01 51.35 -9.18
CA ALA A 94 27.22 52.12 -10.17
C ALA A 94 26.75 51.04 -11.18
N THR A 95 25.58 51.09 -11.84
CA THR A 95 25.42 51.67 -13.19
C THR A 95 23.97 51.53 -13.68
N ASN A 96 23.58 52.49 -14.53
CA ASN A 96 22.34 52.71 -15.32
C ASN A 96 21.80 51.45 -16.04
N SER A 97 20.55 51.33 -16.51
CA SER A 97 19.58 52.23 -17.18
C SER A 97 18.20 51.51 -17.13
N GLY A 98 17.01 52.10 -17.05
CA GLY A 98 16.48 53.28 -17.72
C GLY A 98 15.45 52.85 -18.78
N GLU A 99 14.14 52.86 -18.42
CA GLU A 99 12.93 53.17 -19.23
C GLU A 99 11.67 52.62 -18.53
N ALA A 100 10.87 53.46 -17.85
CA ALA A 100 9.78 54.31 -18.36
C ALA A 100 8.41 53.61 -18.26
N VAL A 101 7.61 53.86 -17.19
CA VAL A 101 6.54 54.89 -17.11
C VAL A 101 5.30 54.47 -17.93
N LYS A 102 4.13 54.13 -17.35
CA LYS A 102 3.08 55.01 -16.76
C LYS A 102 1.98 54.07 -16.21
N ALA A 103 1.62 54.12 -14.92
CA ALA A 103 0.68 55.04 -14.28
C ALA A 103 -0.81 54.81 -14.61
N SER A 104 -1.57 54.37 -13.61
CA SER A 104 -2.82 54.99 -13.11
C SER A 104 -3.30 54.14 -11.91
N SER A 105 -3.21 54.63 -10.66
CA SER A 105 -4.19 55.48 -9.94
C SER A 105 -5.59 54.82 -9.90
N ALA A 106 -6.30 54.62 -8.79
CA ALA A 106 -6.28 55.20 -7.45
C ALA A 106 -7.02 54.21 -6.52
N ALA A 107 -6.52 53.89 -5.32
CA ALA A 107 -6.90 54.48 -4.03
C ALA A 107 -8.41 54.50 -3.73
N SER A 108 -8.83 53.71 -2.73
CA SER A 108 -9.31 54.16 -1.39
C SER A 108 -10.27 53.12 -0.78
N ALA A 109 -9.87 52.53 0.35
CA ALA A 109 -10.43 52.76 1.70
C ALA A 109 -11.79 52.05 1.92
N ALA A 110 -11.82 50.90 2.61
CA ALA A 110 -11.78 50.71 4.07
C ALA A 110 -13.10 51.06 4.80
N SER A 111 -13.78 50.01 5.29
CA SER A 111 -14.58 49.92 6.55
C SER A 111 -15.36 48.59 6.48
N SER A 112 -15.04 47.56 7.26
CA SER A 112 -15.23 47.33 8.71
C SER A 112 -16.69 47.07 9.14
N GLN A 113 -16.88 45.84 9.62
CA GLN A 113 -17.76 45.38 10.71
C GLN A 113 -19.13 44.71 10.43
N THR A 114 -19.19 43.49 11.00
CA THR A 114 -20.27 42.85 11.80
C THR A 114 -21.49 42.22 11.11
N SER A 115 -21.49 40.87 11.14
CA SER A 115 -22.52 39.94 11.65
C SER A 115 -24.01 40.23 11.39
N SER A 116 -24.69 39.30 10.71
CA SER A 116 -25.88 38.59 11.23
C SER A 116 -26.49 37.57 10.24
N SER A 117 -26.84 36.42 10.82
CA SER A 117 -28.03 35.56 10.60
C SER A 117 -28.38 34.98 9.21
N SER A 118 -28.27 33.65 9.15
CA SER A 118 -29.30 32.67 8.73
C SER A 118 -30.25 32.99 7.56
N ALA A 119 -30.19 32.17 6.52
CA ALA A 119 -31.37 31.55 5.92
C ALA A 119 -30.97 30.33 5.08
N ALA A 120 -31.63 29.21 5.36
CA ALA A 120 -31.60 27.98 4.59
C ALA A 120 -32.15 28.20 3.18
N GLN A 121 -31.59 27.52 2.19
CA GLN A 121 -32.28 27.24 0.93
C GLN A 121 -32.26 25.73 0.66
N THR A 122 -33.46 25.19 0.85
CA THR A 122 -33.96 23.89 0.46
C THR A 122 -33.97 23.77 -1.07
N LEU A 123 -33.39 22.71 -1.62
CA LEU A 123 -33.59 22.27 -3.00
C LEU A 123 -34.50 21.04 -2.99
N THR A 124 -35.78 21.24 -3.27
CA THR A 124 -36.74 20.17 -3.58
C THR A 124 -36.99 20.17 -5.09
N SER A 125 -36.70 19.04 -5.73
CA SER A 125 -37.14 18.71 -7.08
C SER A 125 -38.38 17.82 -7.03
N GLN A 126 -39.18 17.90 -8.11
CA GLN A 126 -40.25 17.02 -8.58
C GLN A 126 -41.68 17.58 -8.53
N ALA A 127 -42.20 17.83 -9.73
CA ALA A 127 -43.57 17.50 -10.11
C ALA A 127 -43.64 17.36 -11.64
N ALA A 128 -44.10 16.21 -12.13
CA ALA A 128 -44.93 16.10 -13.34
C ALA A 128 -45.50 14.68 -13.46
N VAL A 129 -46.84 14.60 -13.44
CA VAL A 129 -47.69 13.49 -13.92
C VAL A 129 -48.37 14.01 -15.20
N PRO A 130 -48.78 13.14 -16.15
CA PRO A 130 -50.22 12.93 -16.32
C PRO A 130 -50.67 11.48 -16.61
N GLU A 131 -51.98 11.30 -16.41
CA GLU A 131 -52.94 10.18 -16.57
C GLU A 131 -52.77 9.27 -17.82
N GLN A 132 -52.93 7.93 -17.75
CA GLN A 132 -54.12 7.05 -17.57
C GLN A 132 -54.86 6.66 -18.88
N THR A 133 -55.00 5.35 -19.16
CA THR A 133 -56.18 4.66 -19.75
C THR A 133 -55.99 3.12 -19.77
N THR A 134 -56.88 2.40 -19.04
CA THR A 134 -57.66 1.14 -19.35
C THR A 134 -57.03 -0.03 -20.15
N ASP A 135 -57.23 -1.35 -19.91
CA ASP A 135 -58.12 -2.17 -19.05
C ASP A 135 -57.72 -3.68 -19.12
N ALA A 136 -58.26 -4.49 -18.18
CA ALA A 136 -58.53 -5.95 -18.16
C ALA A 136 -57.38 -6.99 -17.96
N SER A 137 -57.25 -7.66 -16.79
CA SER A 137 -57.92 -8.92 -16.34
C SER A 137 -57.20 -10.21 -16.88
N GLN A 138 -56.87 -11.31 -16.18
CA GLN A 138 -57.44 -12.03 -15.02
C GLN A 138 -56.49 -13.18 -14.56
N VAL A 139 -56.54 -13.53 -13.27
CA VAL A 139 -56.57 -14.89 -12.62
C VAL A 139 -55.31 -15.78 -12.45
N ALA A 140 -54.94 -15.89 -11.16
CA ALA A 140 -54.50 -17.01 -10.32
C ALA A 140 -54.20 -18.41 -10.89
N SER A 141 -53.17 -19.09 -10.35
CA SER A 141 -53.33 -20.10 -9.28
C SER A 141 -52.03 -20.83 -8.93
N ALA A 142 -51.89 -21.13 -7.64
CA ALA A 142 -50.87 -21.97 -7.04
C ALA A 142 -51.29 -23.45 -7.07
N THR A 143 -50.35 -24.40 -7.05
CA THR A 143 -50.46 -25.56 -6.14
C THR A 143 -49.13 -26.30 -5.96
N SER A 144 -48.84 -26.57 -4.69
CA SER A 144 -47.88 -27.52 -4.14
C SER A 144 -48.52 -28.90 -3.97
N ALA A 145 -47.72 -29.97 -3.93
CA ALA A 145 -48.09 -31.22 -3.27
C ALA A 145 -46.85 -32.06 -2.89
N GLN A 146 -46.74 -32.33 -1.58
CA GLN A 146 -45.93 -33.38 -0.98
C GLN A 146 -46.74 -34.69 -0.88
N VAL A 147 -46.02 -35.80 -0.60
CA VAL A 147 -46.23 -36.78 0.51
C VAL A 147 -46.18 -38.25 0.08
N ALA A 148 -45.48 -39.03 0.93
CA ALA A 148 -45.57 -40.48 1.23
C ALA A 148 -44.85 -41.46 0.27
N SER A 149 -44.25 -42.56 0.72
CA SER A 149 -43.97 -43.17 2.04
C SER A 149 -43.29 -44.53 1.77
N GLY A 150 -42.53 -45.08 2.73
CA GLY A 150 -42.47 -46.56 2.89
C GLY A 150 -41.11 -47.25 2.94
N SER A 151 -40.71 -47.60 4.17
CA SER A 151 -40.21 -48.92 4.64
C SER A 151 -39.10 -49.71 3.89
N GLY A 152 -38.15 -50.22 4.68
CA GLY A 152 -37.55 -51.55 4.43
C GLY A 152 -36.08 -51.67 4.82
N ALA A 153 -35.80 -52.38 5.92
CA ALA A 153 -34.46 -52.72 6.38
C ALA A 153 -33.85 -53.89 5.58
N ALA A 154 -32.55 -53.83 5.28
CA ALA A 154 -31.69 -55.01 5.08
C ALA A 154 -30.21 -54.65 5.29
N GLN A 155 -29.52 -55.45 6.11
CA GLN A 155 -28.08 -55.42 6.37
C GLN A 155 -27.31 -56.07 5.21
N SER A 156 -26.13 -55.54 4.84
CA SER A 156 -24.83 -56.24 4.91
C SER A 156 -23.72 -55.61 4.04
N ALA A 157 -22.59 -55.35 4.69
CA ALA A 157 -21.20 -55.52 4.23
C ALA A 157 -20.58 -54.65 3.10
N ALA A 158 -19.40 -54.11 3.49
CA ALA A 158 -18.16 -53.96 2.71
C ALA A 158 -17.88 -52.66 1.92
N ALA A 159 -17.01 -51.86 2.56
CA ALA A 159 -15.77 -51.28 2.04
C ALA A 159 -15.77 -50.06 1.08
N ALA A 160 -14.93 -49.09 1.51
CA ALA A 160 -14.12 -48.14 0.75
C ALA A 160 -14.74 -46.79 0.30
N ASP A 161 -14.41 -45.76 1.10
CA ASP A 161 -14.00 -44.38 0.75
C ASP A 161 -14.67 -43.61 -0.40
N GLN A 162 -15.44 -42.58 -0.02
CA GLN A 162 -15.26 -41.20 -0.53
C GLN A 162 -16.02 -40.14 0.31
N ALA A 163 -15.31 -39.03 0.57
CA ALA A 163 -15.77 -37.63 0.71
C ALA A 163 -16.66 -37.17 1.89
N ALA A 164 -15.97 -36.66 2.92
CA ALA A 164 -16.06 -35.33 3.57
C ALA A 164 -17.41 -34.61 3.80
N ALA A 165 -17.70 -34.32 5.09
CA ALA A 165 -18.38 -33.11 5.55
C ALA A 165 -17.87 -32.65 6.94
N GLN A 166 -17.39 -31.40 6.97
CA GLN A 166 -17.50 -30.35 8.01
C GLN A 166 -16.70 -30.32 9.34
N ALA A 167 -16.24 -29.08 9.59
CA ALA A 167 -15.81 -28.38 10.81
C ALA A 167 -14.37 -28.65 11.33
N ALA A 168 -13.36 -27.81 11.03
CA ALA A 168 -13.05 -26.48 11.58
C ALA A 168 -12.81 -26.53 13.10
N THR A 169 -11.63 -26.26 13.67
CA THR A 169 -10.99 -24.94 13.82
C THR A 169 -9.64 -25.12 14.56
N ALA A 170 -8.57 -24.43 14.14
CA ALA A 170 -7.59 -23.75 15.02
C ALA A 170 -6.26 -23.38 14.31
N SER A 171 -5.93 -22.09 14.38
CA SER A 171 -4.57 -21.50 14.48
C SER A 171 -3.72 -21.34 13.21
N GLU A 172 -3.90 -20.20 12.53
CA GLU A 172 -2.90 -19.60 11.64
C GLU A 172 -2.03 -18.59 12.40
N THR A 173 -0.92 -19.04 12.97
CA THR A 173 0.25 -18.16 13.22
C THR A 173 1.54 -18.99 13.35
N ALA A 174 1.89 -19.78 12.33
CA ALA A 174 3.22 -20.40 12.22
C ALA A 174 3.56 -20.98 10.82
N ALA A 175 2.95 -20.48 9.73
CA ALA A 175 3.13 -21.07 8.40
C ALA A 175 3.45 -20.07 7.26
N SER A 176 3.86 -18.84 7.55
CA SER A 176 4.23 -17.85 6.50
C SER A 176 5.74 -17.76 6.19
N SER A 177 6.59 -18.61 6.77
CA SER A 177 8.05 -18.62 6.48
C SER A 177 8.59 -19.96 5.95
N ALA A 178 7.72 -20.92 5.62
CA ALA A 178 8.12 -22.21 5.06
C ALA A 178 7.35 -22.62 3.79
N ALA A 179 6.26 -21.93 3.42
CA ALA A 179 5.50 -22.21 2.20
C ALA A 179 5.98 -21.37 0.98
N SER A 180 6.70 -20.27 1.21
CA SER A 180 7.24 -19.38 0.16
C SER A 180 8.60 -19.81 -0.40
N SER A 181 9.27 -20.81 0.19
CA SER A 181 10.51 -21.42 -0.34
C SER A 181 10.29 -22.71 -1.12
N GLN A 182 9.07 -23.28 -1.10
CA GLN A 182 8.72 -24.48 -1.88
C GLN A 182 7.80 -24.19 -3.08
N ALA A 183 7.06 -23.08 -3.09
CA ALA A 183 6.33 -22.64 -4.29
C ALA A 183 7.27 -22.03 -5.37
N SER A 184 8.35 -21.38 -4.94
CA SER A 184 9.37 -20.77 -5.81
C SER A 184 10.33 -21.80 -6.44
N SER A 185 10.54 -22.95 -5.80
CA SER A 185 11.31 -24.07 -6.37
C SER A 185 10.46 -24.98 -7.28
N ALA A 186 9.14 -25.03 -7.09
CA ALA A 186 8.24 -25.78 -7.97
C ALA A 186 7.94 -25.04 -9.30
N GLN A 187 7.83 -23.71 -9.30
CA GLN A 187 7.65 -22.94 -10.55
C GLN A 187 8.95 -22.75 -11.38
N GLN A 188 10.14 -22.85 -10.76
CA GLN A 188 11.41 -22.95 -11.51
C GLN A 188 11.66 -24.33 -12.14
N SER A 189 10.97 -25.38 -11.65
CA SER A 189 11.00 -26.72 -12.28
C SER A 189 9.99 -26.88 -13.42
N ALA A 190 8.92 -26.07 -13.44
CA ALA A 190 7.91 -26.10 -14.50
C ALA A 190 8.31 -25.25 -15.72
N SER A 191 9.08 -24.17 -15.54
CA SER A 191 9.66 -23.39 -16.66
C SER A 191 10.84 -24.09 -17.34
N SER A 192 11.50 -25.05 -16.66
CA SER A 192 12.55 -25.90 -17.23
C SER A 192 12.01 -27.19 -17.89
N GLN A 193 10.73 -27.52 -17.74
CA GLN A 193 10.07 -28.64 -18.45
C GLN A 193 9.12 -28.19 -19.56
N ALA A 194 8.62 -26.96 -19.56
CA ALA A 194 7.90 -26.38 -20.71
C ALA A 194 8.84 -25.94 -21.86
N GLN A 195 10.15 -25.96 -21.64
CA GLN A 195 11.19 -25.68 -22.64
C GLN A 195 11.66 -26.94 -23.40
N GLN A 196 10.96 -28.07 -23.23
CA GLN A 196 11.32 -29.35 -23.85
C GLN A 196 10.12 -30.10 -24.45
N VAL A 197 9.09 -29.41 -24.95
CA VAL A 197 8.06 -30.03 -25.82
C VAL A 197 7.62 -29.04 -26.91
N ALA A 198 8.54 -28.70 -27.82
CA ALA A 198 8.22 -28.16 -29.16
C ALA A 198 9.41 -28.34 -30.12
N THR A 199 10.09 -29.49 -30.09
CA THR A 199 11.09 -29.88 -31.09
C THR A 199 10.96 -31.37 -31.39
N ALA A 200 9.85 -31.73 -32.03
CA ALA A 200 9.72 -32.98 -32.77
C ALA A 200 9.07 -32.69 -34.13
N ALA A 201 9.62 -31.72 -34.86
CA ALA A 201 9.55 -31.73 -36.31
C ALA A 201 10.76 -32.54 -36.80
N ALA A 202 10.50 -33.50 -37.68
CA ALA A 202 11.47 -34.44 -38.21
C ALA A 202 12.81 -33.77 -38.54
N GLN A 203 13.91 -34.33 -38.01
CA GLN A 203 15.25 -34.06 -38.48
C GLN A 203 15.31 -34.29 -40.00
N PRO A 204 15.55 -33.26 -40.82
CA PRO A 204 16.04 -33.49 -42.17
C PRO A 204 17.48 -33.98 -42.03
N THR A 205 17.78 -35.06 -42.73
CA THR A 205 19.11 -35.61 -42.94
C THR A 205 20.13 -34.48 -43.19
N VAL A 206 21.20 -34.44 -42.39
CA VAL A 206 22.31 -33.48 -42.54
C VAL A 206 22.92 -33.65 -43.93
N THR A 207 22.54 -32.75 -44.83
CA THR A 207 23.27 -32.49 -46.07
C THR A 207 24.28 -31.41 -45.71
N ALA A 208 25.57 -31.65 -45.95
CA ALA A 208 26.65 -30.75 -45.57
C ALA A 208 26.34 -29.31 -46.01
N ASN A 209 26.31 -28.39 -45.04
CA ASN A 209 26.05 -26.98 -45.27
C ASN A 209 27.22 -26.40 -46.09
N THR A 210 26.99 -26.10 -47.37
CA THR A 210 27.97 -25.48 -48.26
C THR A 210 27.96 -23.98 -48.07
N ALA A 211 28.31 -23.52 -46.85
CA ALA A 211 28.55 -22.11 -46.61
C ALA A 211 29.80 -21.68 -47.40
N THR A 212 29.70 -20.63 -48.20
CA THR A 212 30.86 -20.07 -48.89
C THR A 212 31.78 -19.34 -47.90
N ALA A 213 33.03 -19.11 -48.29
CA ALA A 213 33.85 -18.11 -47.60
C ALA A 213 33.15 -16.75 -47.63
N ASP A 214 33.36 -15.95 -46.58
CA ASP A 214 32.74 -14.64 -46.45
C ASP A 214 33.09 -13.74 -47.65
N ALA A 215 32.09 -13.04 -48.19
CA ALA A 215 32.28 -12.08 -49.25
C ALA A 215 31.71 -10.71 -48.89
N THR A 216 32.38 -9.66 -49.35
CA THR A 216 31.96 -8.27 -49.12
C THR A 216 31.02 -7.81 -50.22
N VAL A 217 29.86 -7.27 -49.84
CA VAL A 217 28.90 -6.60 -50.73
C VAL A 217 28.48 -5.29 -50.06
N ASP A 218 28.64 -4.17 -50.78
CA ASP A 218 28.28 -2.82 -50.31
C ASP A 218 28.85 -2.46 -48.92
N GLY A 219 30.08 -2.91 -48.63
CA GLY A 219 30.80 -2.63 -47.38
C GLY A 219 30.48 -3.56 -46.21
N LEU A 220 29.53 -4.49 -46.37
CA LEU A 220 29.17 -5.51 -45.38
C LEU A 220 29.71 -6.88 -45.80
N THR A 221 30.12 -7.72 -44.85
CA THR A 221 30.56 -9.10 -45.13
C THR A 221 29.43 -10.09 -44.87
N TYR A 222 29.29 -11.08 -45.75
CA TYR A 222 28.23 -12.07 -45.72
C TYR A 222 28.76 -13.48 -45.91
N SER A 223 28.17 -14.43 -45.19
CA SER A 223 28.25 -15.87 -45.49
C SER A 223 26.98 -16.30 -46.23
N PHE A 224 27.14 -16.99 -47.36
CA PHE A 224 26.04 -17.41 -48.23
C PHE A 224 25.81 -18.92 -48.13
N ASP A 225 24.55 -19.32 -47.94
CA ASP A 225 24.11 -20.71 -48.04
C ASP A 225 23.49 -20.95 -49.41
N GLU A 226 24.21 -21.70 -50.25
CA GLU A 226 23.78 -22.05 -51.60
C GLU A 226 22.57 -22.98 -51.66
N THR A 227 22.27 -23.71 -50.58
CA THR A 227 21.17 -24.68 -50.52
C THR A 227 19.87 -23.97 -50.21
N THR A 228 19.87 -23.12 -49.19
CA THR A 228 18.66 -22.39 -48.74
C THR A 228 18.45 -21.06 -49.45
N LYS A 229 19.46 -20.59 -50.20
CA LYS A 229 19.51 -19.25 -50.79
C LYS A 229 19.33 -18.14 -49.76
N THR A 230 19.98 -18.32 -48.61
CA THR A 230 20.01 -17.32 -47.53
C THR A 230 21.42 -16.75 -47.32
N ALA A 231 21.48 -15.60 -46.68
CA ALA A 231 22.71 -14.93 -46.32
C ALA A 231 22.70 -14.53 -44.84
N THR A 232 23.85 -14.66 -44.19
CA THR A 232 24.10 -14.18 -42.83
C THR A 232 25.13 -13.07 -42.87
N VAL A 233 24.82 -11.93 -42.25
CA VAL A 233 25.78 -10.82 -42.10
C VAL A 233 26.82 -11.23 -41.07
N THR A 234 28.10 -11.30 -41.46
CA THR A 234 29.20 -11.69 -40.58
C THR A 234 29.99 -10.51 -40.03
N GLY A 235 29.79 -9.32 -40.61
CA GLY A 235 30.41 -8.08 -40.16
C GLY A 235 30.51 -7.04 -41.26
N HIS A 236 31.64 -6.32 -41.28
CA HIS A 236 31.92 -5.27 -42.25
C HIS A 236 33.32 -5.39 -42.84
N ASP A 237 33.52 -4.72 -43.98
CA ASP A 237 34.85 -4.58 -44.55
C ASP A 237 35.72 -3.69 -43.68
N SER A 238 36.82 -4.24 -43.17
CA SER A 238 37.82 -3.52 -42.36
C SER A 238 38.49 -2.35 -43.09
N GLY A 239 38.43 -2.32 -44.43
CA GLY A 239 38.96 -1.24 -45.27
C GLY A 239 37.96 -0.13 -45.58
N ALA A 240 36.67 -0.29 -45.26
CA ALA A 240 35.62 0.66 -45.58
C ALA A 240 35.27 1.55 -44.38
N THR A 241 35.03 2.85 -44.64
CA THR A 241 34.42 3.74 -43.64
C THR A 241 32.92 3.45 -43.58
N LEU A 242 32.49 2.71 -42.57
CA LEU A 242 31.08 2.41 -42.34
C LEU A 242 30.42 3.54 -41.53
N THR A 243 29.44 4.21 -42.12
CA THR A 243 28.64 5.24 -41.42
C THR A 243 27.21 4.78 -41.22
N ASP A 244 26.53 4.27 -42.25
CA ASP A 244 25.20 3.67 -42.12
C ASP A 244 25.26 2.16 -42.23
N ILE A 245 24.45 1.47 -41.43
CA ILE A 245 24.26 0.02 -41.52
C ILE A 245 22.82 -0.22 -41.96
N ASN A 246 22.63 -0.50 -43.24
CA ASN A 246 21.32 -0.86 -43.79
C ASN A 246 21.32 -2.32 -44.24
N ILE A 247 20.71 -3.18 -43.44
CA ILE A 247 20.61 -4.62 -43.72
C ILE A 247 19.26 -4.85 -44.38
N GLY A 248 19.28 -4.85 -45.72
CA GLY A 248 18.10 -5.06 -46.55
C GLY A 248 17.61 -6.52 -46.53
N PRO A 249 16.40 -6.77 -47.09
CA PRO A 249 15.80 -8.11 -47.07
C PRO A 249 16.54 -9.13 -47.94
N THR A 250 17.28 -8.65 -48.93
CA THR A 250 18.02 -9.47 -49.88
C THR A 250 19.36 -8.83 -50.22
N VAL A 251 20.37 -9.66 -50.51
CA VAL A 251 21.67 -9.24 -51.05
C VAL A 251 21.95 -10.00 -52.34
N SER A 252 22.57 -9.35 -53.33
CA SER A 252 22.95 -9.98 -54.60
C SER A 252 24.44 -10.33 -54.60
N TYR A 253 24.78 -11.59 -54.86
CA TYR A 253 26.15 -12.08 -54.99
C TYR A 253 26.28 -13.01 -56.20
N ASN A 254 27.28 -12.77 -57.05
CA ASN A 254 27.49 -13.51 -58.31
C ASN A 254 26.24 -13.63 -59.21
N GLY A 255 25.43 -12.57 -59.25
CA GLY A 255 24.19 -12.53 -60.06
C GLY A 255 23.01 -13.30 -59.46
N GLN A 256 23.13 -13.82 -58.24
CA GLN A 256 22.06 -14.49 -57.51
C GLN A 256 21.61 -13.68 -56.30
N ALA A 257 20.31 -13.68 -56.02
CA ALA A 257 19.72 -13.04 -54.86
C ALA A 257 19.60 -14.03 -53.69
N TYR A 258 20.03 -13.60 -52.50
CA TYR A 258 19.94 -14.36 -51.26
C TYR A 258 19.11 -13.56 -50.25
N THR A 259 18.20 -14.21 -49.54
CA THR A 259 17.45 -13.58 -48.45
C THR A 259 18.34 -13.41 -47.24
N VAL A 260 18.44 -12.20 -46.69
CA VAL A 260 19.23 -11.97 -45.47
C VAL A 260 18.39 -12.38 -44.26
N THR A 261 18.85 -13.36 -43.49
CA THR A 261 18.07 -13.98 -42.42
C THR A 261 18.69 -13.83 -41.03
N ALA A 262 19.99 -13.55 -40.94
CA ALA A 262 20.68 -13.44 -39.67
C ALA A 262 21.83 -12.44 -39.67
N ILE A 263 22.18 -11.98 -38.48
CA ILE A 263 23.40 -11.23 -38.17
C ILE A 263 24.18 -12.06 -37.17
N GLN A 264 25.45 -12.31 -37.44
CA GLN A 264 26.32 -13.12 -36.59
C GLN A 264 26.64 -12.40 -35.28
N ASP A 265 27.02 -13.18 -34.28
CA ASP A 265 27.59 -12.69 -33.04
C ASP A 265 28.77 -11.74 -33.31
N VAL A 266 28.84 -10.64 -32.58
CA VAL A 266 29.96 -9.67 -32.59
C VAL A 266 30.19 -8.97 -33.97
N ALA A 267 29.31 -9.15 -34.96
CA ALA A 267 29.49 -8.67 -36.34
C ALA A 267 29.86 -7.16 -36.45
N PHE A 268 29.29 -6.33 -35.58
CA PHE A 268 29.45 -4.87 -35.54
C PHE A 268 29.77 -4.39 -34.12
N PHE A 269 30.58 -5.13 -33.39
CA PHE A 269 30.95 -4.81 -32.01
C PHE A 269 31.81 -3.54 -31.91
N ASN A 270 31.46 -2.66 -30.97
CA ASN A 270 32.23 -1.48 -30.56
C ASN A 270 32.61 -0.54 -31.72
N LEU A 271 31.69 -0.36 -32.67
CA LEU A 271 31.87 0.57 -33.78
C LEU A 271 31.53 2.00 -33.38
N SER A 272 32.26 2.97 -33.93
CA SER A 272 32.05 4.39 -33.66
C SER A 272 31.75 5.14 -34.96
N ASN A 273 31.11 6.30 -34.85
CA ASN A 273 30.73 7.18 -35.97
C ASN A 273 29.64 6.61 -36.90
N LEU A 274 28.71 5.82 -36.34
CA LEU A 274 27.57 5.35 -37.11
C LEU A 274 26.46 6.42 -37.12
N THR A 275 25.74 6.53 -38.23
CA THR A 275 24.60 7.42 -38.42
C THR A 275 23.30 6.69 -38.13
N SER A 276 23.03 5.52 -38.73
CA SER A 276 21.80 4.78 -38.44
C SER A 276 21.95 3.27 -38.62
N LEU A 277 21.02 2.53 -38.02
CA LEU A 277 20.84 1.10 -38.25
C LEU A 277 19.40 0.83 -38.70
N HIS A 278 19.26 0.12 -39.80
CA HIS A 278 18.00 -0.46 -40.23
C HIS A 278 18.18 -1.96 -40.49
N VAL A 279 17.34 -2.78 -39.86
CA VAL A 279 17.34 -4.24 -40.01
C VAL A 279 15.98 -4.68 -40.55
N ALA A 280 15.98 -5.17 -41.79
CA ALA A 280 14.78 -5.60 -42.49
C ALA A 280 14.09 -6.80 -41.82
N SER A 281 12.79 -6.95 -42.09
CA SER A 281 11.91 -7.95 -41.47
C SER A 281 12.23 -9.41 -41.80
N THR A 282 13.07 -9.68 -42.81
CA THR A 282 13.54 -11.04 -43.13
C THR A 282 14.63 -11.52 -42.18
N VAL A 283 15.29 -10.61 -41.46
CA VAL A 283 16.34 -10.93 -40.49
C VAL A 283 15.69 -11.41 -39.19
N THR A 284 15.61 -12.73 -39.02
CA THR A 284 14.95 -13.36 -37.88
C THR A 284 15.85 -13.46 -36.64
N THR A 285 17.16 -13.35 -36.79
CA THR A 285 18.11 -13.52 -35.68
C THR A 285 19.20 -12.48 -35.71
N ILE A 286 19.33 -11.74 -34.61
CA ILE A 286 20.47 -10.86 -34.33
C ILE A 286 21.33 -11.56 -33.29
N GLY A 287 22.60 -11.83 -33.63
CA GLY A 287 23.53 -12.56 -32.78
C GLY A 287 23.88 -11.86 -31.48
N ALA A 288 24.53 -12.60 -30.58
CA ALA A 288 24.99 -12.10 -29.31
C ALA A 288 26.04 -11.00 -29.50
N SER A 289 25.91 -9.92 -28.73
CA SER A 289 26.79 -8.75 -28.78
C SER A 289 27.01 -8.15 -30.18
N ALA A 290 26.12 -8.42 -31.15
CA ALA A 290 26.31 -8.06 -32.55
C ALA A 290 26.59 -6.56 -32.76
N PHE A 291 26.00 -5.69 -31.95
CA PHE A 291 26.16 -4.23 -31.98
C PHE A 291 26.56 -3.66 -30.62
N ALA A 292 27.05 -4.49 -29.69
CA ALA A 292 27.36 -4.02 -28.34
C ALA A 292 28.41 -2.90 -28.36
N TYR A 293 28.19 -1.86 -27.55
CA TYR A 293 29.01 -0.65 -27.41
C TYR A 293 29.13 0.21 -28.67
N SER A 294 28.34 -0.07 -29.70
CA SER A 294 28.35 0.72 -30.93
C SER A 294 27.61 2.05 -30.78
N LYS A 295 28.12 3.08 -31.44
CA LYS A 295 27.67 4.47 -31.27
C LYS A 295 27.03 5.02 -32.54
N PHE A 296 25.71 5.15 -32.49
CA PHE A 296 24.88 5.78 -33.51
C PHE A 296 24.54 7.21 -33.12
N THR A 297 24.55 8.11 -34.11
CA THR A 297 24.08 9.49 -33.98
C THR A 297 22.61 9.65 -34.33
N GLY A 298 22.07 8.71 -35.11
CA GLY A 298 20.67 8.58 -35.49
C GLY A 298 20.03 7.31 -34.91
N GLY A 299 18.91 6.90 -35.49
CA GLY A 299 18.04 5.86 -34.93
C GLY A 299 18.45 4.44 -35.28
N ILE A 300 17.97 3.49 -34.47
CA ILE A 300 18.00 2.05 -34.72
C ILE A 300 16.57 1.57 -34.96
N THR A 301 16.34 0.91 -36.10
CA THR A 301 15.05 0.28 -36.41
C THR A 301 15.24 -1.20 -36.73
N VAL A 302 14.44 -2.05 -36.08
CA VAL A 302 14.40 -3.49 -36.33
C VAL A 302 12.96 -3.88 -36.66
N ASP A 303 12.73 -4.32 -37.90
CA ASP A 303 11.37 -4.47 -38.42
C ASP A 303 10.64 -5.74 -37.96
N ASN A 304 11.35 -6.85 -37.68
CA ASN A 304 10.75 -8.13 -37.25
C ASN A 304 11.80 -9.18 -36.79
N ALA A 305 12.66 -8.85 -35.83
CA ALA A 305 13.63 -9.84 -35.33
C ALA A 305 12.95 -10.84 -34.38
N ALA A 306 12.79 -12.10 -34.83
CA ALA A 306 12.25 -13.15 -33.97
C ALA A 306 13.12 -13.37 -32.71
N VAL A 307 14.44 -13.17 -32.83
CA VAL A 307 15.41 -13.26 -31.73
C VAL A 307 16.39 -12.10 -31.80
N ILE A 308 16.47 -11.32 -30.72
CA ILE A 308 17.58 -10.42 -30.44
C ILE A 308 18.44 -11.11 -29.38
N GLY A 309 19.69 -11.41 -29.73
CA GLY A 309 20.61 -12.18 -28.89
C GLY A 309 20.99 -11.49 -27.58
N LYS A 310 21.61 -12.27 -26.69
CA LYS A 310 22.18 -11.76 -25.44
C LYS A 310 23.13 -10.59 -25.73
N GLU A 311 22.97 -9.50 -24.98
CA GLU A 311 23.82 -8.30 -25.08
C GLU A 311 23.91 -7.68 -26.48
N ALA A 312 23.03 -8.03 -27.43
CA ALA A 312 23.16 -7.65 -28.85
C ALA A 312 23.39 -6.15 -29.09
N PHE A 313 22.79 -5.30 -28.26
CA PHE A 313 22.87 -3.84 -28.26
C PHE A 313 23.25 -3.29 -26.87
N ALA A 314 23.98 -4.06 -26.05
CA ALA A 314 24.41 -3.58 -24.73
C ALA A 314 25.29 -2.32 -24.88
N GLY A 315 25.01 -1.28 -24.10
CA GLY A 315 25.81 -0.05 -24.09
C GLY A 315 25.77 0.78 -25.38
N VAL A 316 24.78 0.56 -26.26
CA VAL A 316 24.66 1.36 -27.50
C VAL A 316 24.26 2.80 -27.22
N ASN A 317 24.71 3.70 -28.08
CA ASN A 317 24.16 5.05 -28.16
C ASN A 317 23.34 5.20 -29.44
N ALA A 318 22.17 5.83 -29.38
CA ALA A 318 21.36 6.14 -30.56
C ALA A 318 20.43 7.33 -30.29
N SER A 319 19.84 7.90 -31.34
CA SER A 319 18.82 8.94 -31.17
C SER A 319 17.44 8.38 -30.82
N ALA A 320 17.15 7.14 -31.23
CA ALA A 320 15.91 6.42 -30.95
C ALA A 320 16.11 4.92 -31.18
N ILE A 321 15.24 4.11 -30.56
CA ILE A 321 15.13 2.66 -30.85
C ILE A 321 13.67 2.33 -31.15
N THR A 322 13.44 1.66 -32.28
CA THR A 322 12.14 1.11 -32.65
C THR A 322 12.27 -0.38 -32.94
N LEU A 323 11.60 -1.21 -32.14
CA LEU A 323 11.54 -2.66 -32.31
C LEU A 323 10.12 -3.06 -32.71
N ASN A 324 9.93 -3.38 -33.99
CA ASN A 324 8.64 -3.83 -34.52
C ASN A 324 8.62 -5.37 -34.50
N GLY A 325 7.66 -5.97 -33.79
CA GLY A 325 7.41 -7.42 -33.85
C GLY A 325 8.51 -8.31 -33.25
N ALA A 326 9.42 -7.75 -32.45
CA ALA A 326 10.48 -8.54 -31.83
C ALA A 326 9.88 -9.57 -30.87
N ARG A 327 10.07 -10.87 -31.12
CA ARG A 327 9.43 -11.92 -30.30
C ARG A 327 10.21 -12.24 -29.03
N ASN A 328 11.54 -12.34 -29.13
CA ASN A 328 12.41 -12.63 -27.99
C ASN A 328 13.52 -11.60 -27.94
N ILE A 329 13.46 -10.72 -26.94
CA ILE A 329 14.51 -9.75 -26.63
C ILE A 329 15.41 -10.39 -25.57
N GLY A 330 16.65 -10.69 -25.92
CA GLY A 330 17.55 -11.49 -25.10
C GLY A 330 17.98 -10.84 -23.79
N GLU A 331 18.60 -11.65 -22.93
CA GLU A 331 19.20 -11.20 -21.67
C GLU A 331 20.16 -10.03 -21.91
N SER A 332 20.02 -8.95 -21.15
CA SER A 332 20.89 -7.76 -21.20
C SER A 332 21.04 -7.13 -22.60
N SER A 333 20.13 -7.41 -23.54
CA SER A 333 20.32 -7.06 -24.96
C SER A 333 20.48 -5.57 -25.22
N PHE A 334 19.95 -4.69 -24.37
CA PHE A 334 20.03 -3.23 -24.41
C PHE A 334 20.50 -2.67 -23.06
N ALA A 335 21.13 -3.49 -22.21
CA ALA A 335 21.61 -3.04 -20.90
C ALA A 335 22.56 -1.85 -21.05
N TYR A 336 22.35 -0.81 -20.25
CA TYR A 336 23.10 0.45 -20.25
C TYR A 336 23.08 1.23 -21.58
N ALA A 337 22.11 0.96 -22.46
CA ALA A 337 21.93 1.77 -23.66
C ALA A 337 21.61 3.24 -23.29
N THR A 338 22.14 4.19 -24.05
CA THR A 338 21.89 5.62 -23.87
C THR A 338 21.24 6.19 -25.12
N ILE A 339 19.95 6.45 -25.03
CA ILE A 339 19.10 6.89 -26.12
C ILE A 339 18.68 8.33 -25.85
N THR A 340 18.89 9.24 -26.79
CA THR A 340 18.54 10.66 -26.57
C THR A 340 17.05 10.93 -26.80
N GLY A 341 16.34 10.00 -27.44
CA GLY A 341 14.91 10.10 -27.76
C GLY A 341 14.14 8.88 -27.28
N ALA A 342 13.14 8.48 -28.05
CA ALA A 342 12.19 7.44 -27.65
C ALA A 342 12.74 6.01 -27.85
N VAL A 343 12.30 5.12 -26.97
CA VAL A 343 12.37 3.67 -27.14
C VAL A 343 10.97 3.11 -27.26
N SER A 344 10.70 2.39 -28.36
CA SER A 344 9.41 1.76 -28.62
C SER A 344 9.61 0.27 -28.88
N VAL A 345 8.87 -0.56 -28.15
CA VAL A 345 8.83 -2.01 -28.34
C VAL A 345 7.39 -2.41 -28.65
N ALA A 346 7.21 -3.05 -29.81
CA ALA A 346 5.91 -3.49 -30.30
C ALA A 346 5.89 -4.98 -30.63
N GLY A 347 4.72 -5.61 -30.46
CA GLY A 347 4.45 -7.00 -30.78
C GLY A 347 4.59 -7.97 -29.60
N PRO A 348 4.50 -9.30 -29.82
CA PRO A 348 4.45 -10.34 -28.79
C PRO A 348 5.80 -10.61 -28.11
N ALA A 349 6.48 -9.55 -27.70
CA ALA A 349 7.80 -9.58 -27.14
C ALA A 349 7.80 -10.27 -25.76
N THR A 350 8.64 -11.28 -25.63
CA THR A 350 9.19 -11.70 -24.35
C THR A 350 10.50 -10.95 -24.14
N ILE A 351 10.49 -10.05 -23.16
CA ILE A 351 11.63 -9.24 -22.78
C ILE A 351 12.43 -9.99 -21.72
N GLY A 352 13.68 -10.30 -22.04
CA GLY A 352 14.57 -11.10 -21.21
C GLY A 352 14.98 -10.41 -19.90
N GLN A 353 15.61 -11.21 -19.02
CA GLN A 353 16.18 -10.70 -17.78
C GLN A 353 17.19 -9.58 -18.07
N ASN A 354 17.12 -8.48 -17.31
CA ASN A 354 18.00 -7.31 -17.46
C ASN A 354 18.02 -6.69 -18.87
N ALA A 355 17.08 -7.03 -19.77
CA ALA A 355 17.19 -6.71 -21.19
C ALA A 355 17.48 -5.24 -21.47
N PHE A 356 16.87 -4.31 -20.74
CA PHE A 356 17.11 -2.89 -20.84
C PHE A 356 17.79 -2.30 -19.60
N TYR A 357 18.25 -3.10 -18.64
CA TYR A 357 18.79 -2.65 -17.34
C TYR A 357 19.66 -1.37 -17.44
N GLY A 358 19.29 -0.33 -16.69
CA GLY A 358 20.01 0.93 -16.63
C GLY A 358 19.97 1.75 -17.93
N LEU A 359 18.98 1.52 -18.81
CA LEU A 359 18.75 2.33 -19.99
C LEU A 359 18.44 3.79 -19.59
N LYS A 360 18.86 4.68 -20.49
CA LYS A 360 18.53 6.09 -20.46
C LYS A 360 17.79 6.43 -21.74
N ALA A 361 16.62 7.04 -21.63
CA ALA A 361 15.83 7.45 -22.77
C ALA A 361 15.00 8.71 -22.45
N GLU A 362 14.47 9.36 -23.48
CA GLU A 362 13.48 10.41 -23.28
C GLU A 362 12.14 9.80 -22.86
N SER A 363 11.70 8.75 -23.55
CA SER A 363 10.46 8.03 -23.27
C SER A 363 10.58 6.54 -23.59
N LEU A 364 9.73 5.73 -22.94
CA LEU A 364 9.63 4.29 -23.16
C LEU A 364 8.17 3.92 -23.41
N THR A 365 7.90 3.25 -24.53
CA THR A 365 6.58 2.71 -24.85
C THR A 365 6.66 1.21 -25.11
N LEU A 366 5.86 0.45 -24.37
CA LEU A 366 5.59 -0.97 -24.58
C LEU A 366 4.11 -1.09 -24.97
N ASP A 367 3.83 -1.63 -26.15
CA ASP A 367 2.46 -1.82 -26.62
C ASP A 367 1.73 -2.97 -25.91
N ASP A 368 0.44 -3.12 -26.21
CA ASP A 368 -0.46 -4.10 -25.62
C ASP A 368 -0.26 -5.54 -26.10
N GLU A 369 0.62 -5.76 -27.07
CA GLU A 369 1.00 -7.10 -27.50
C GLU A 369 2.18 -7.66 -26.68
N VAL A 370 2.93 -6.83 -25.94
CA VAL A 370 4.08 -7.27 -25.13
C VAL A 370 3.67 -8.28 -24.06
N ALA A 371 3.95 -9.55 -24.32
CA ALA A 371 3.46 -10.66 -23.52
C ALA A 371 4.10 -10.73 -22.13
N ASN A 372 5.43 -10.63 -22.05
CA ASN A 372 6.17 -10.88 -20.81
C ASN A 372 7.35 -9.93 -20.64
N ILE A 373 7.45 -9.31 -19.47
CA ILE A 373 8.62 -8.55 -19.04
C ILE A 373 9.38 -9.35 -17.99
N GLY A 374 10.62 -9.69 -18.30
CA GLY A 374 11.49 -10.50 -17.44
C GLY A 374 11.94 -9.81 -16.15
N GLU A 375 12.59 -10.58 -15.30
CA GLU A 375 13.15 -10.05 -14.04
C GLU A 375 14.15 -8.92 -14.32
N ALA A 376 13.98 -7.80 -13.59
CA ALA A 376 14.84 -6.62 -13.68
C ALA A 376 15.04 -6.07 -15.11
N ALA A 377 14.15 -6.39 -16.05
CA ALA A 377 14.30 -6.04 -17.46
C ALA A 377 14.51 -4.53 -17.69
N PHE A 378 13.88 -3.69 -16.89
CA PHE A 378 13.95 -2.22 -16.90
C PHE A 378 14.31 -1.71 -15.49
N ALA A 379 15.20 -2.39 -14.77
CA ALA A 379 15.62 -1.92 -13.46
C ALA A 379 16.62 -0.76 -13.59
N TYR A 380 16.49 0.24 -12.71
CA TYR A 380 17.36 1.42 -12.62
C TYR A 380 17.38 2.31 -13.86
N GLU A 381 16.29 2.31 -14.62
CA GLU A 381 16.11 3.19 -15.78
C GLU A 381 16.10 4.66 -15.38
N THR A 382 16.55 5.50 -16.31
CA THR A 382 16.32 6.95 -16.25
C THR A 382 15.60 7.39 -17.50
N ILE A 383 14.29 7.56 -17.37
CA ILE A 383 13.41 8.06 -18.41
C ILE A 383 13.08 9.51 -18.09
N ASN A 384 13.36 10.45 -18.97
CA ASN A 384 13.20 11.88 -18.66
C ASN A 384 11.72 12.28 -18.59
N ASP A 385 10.89 11.68 -19.45
CA ASP A 385 9.48 11.98 -19.56
C ASP A 385 8.63 10.78 -19.10
N THR A 386 8.16 9.97 -20.03
CA THR A 386 7.03 9.07 -19.79
C THR A 386 7.39 7.61 -20.05
N ILE A 387 6.91 6.74 -19.17
CA ILE A 387 6.82 5.29 -19.36
C ILE A 387 5.37 4.92 -19.61
N ASN A 388 5.09 4.32 -20.76
CA ASN A 388 3.79 3.76 -21.08
C ASN A 388 3.92 2.24 -21.26
N VAL A 389 3.22 1.49 -20.43
CA VAL A 389 3.12 0.03 -20.54
C VAL A 389 1.65 -0.30 -20.78
N ALA A 390 1.29 -0.47 -22.04
CA ALA A 390 -0.03 -0.95 -22.42
C ALA A 390 -0.06 -2.47 -22.30
N GLY A 391 -1.08 -3.04 -21.66
CA GLY A 391 -1.48 -4.44 -21.88
C GLY A 391 -0.43 -5.55 -21.64
N SER A 392 0.49 -5.42 -20.68
CA SER A 392 1.48 -6.49 -20.45
C SER A 392 0.93 -7.63 -19.59
N ALA A 393 0.82 -8.85 -20.14
CA ALA A 393 0.23 -9.96 -19.39
C ALA A 393 1.01 -10.30 -18.10
N MET A 394 2.33 -10.10 -18.08
CA MET A 394 3.16 -10.32 -16.89
C MET A 394 4.35 -9.37 -16.81
N ILE A 395 4.40 -8.61 -15.72
CA ILE A 395 5.55 -7.79 -15.32
C ILE A 395 6.32 -8.53 -14.23
N GLY A 396 7.54 -8.94 -14.57
CA GLY A 396 8.40 -9.77 -13.74
C GLY A 396 8.91 -9.08 -12.47
N LYS A 397 9.52 -9.90 -11.60
CA LYS A 397 10.11 -9.44 -10.34
C LYS A 397 11.10 -8.31 -10.59
N ASN A 398 11.01 -7.23 -9.81
CA ASN A 398 11.91 -6.07 -9.93
C ASN A 398 11.98 -5.44 -11.34
N ALA A 399 11.02 -5.71 -12.24
CA ALA A 399 11.14 -5.34 -13.66
C ALA A 399 11.44 -3.86 -13.88
N PHE A 400 10.88 -2.96 -13.08
CA PHE A 400 11.06 -1.51 -13.08
C PHE A 400 11.62 -1.00 -11.73
N TYR A 401 12.39 -1.84 -11.03
CA TYR A 401 12.91 -1.50 -9.71
C TYR A 401 13.85 -0.29 -9.77
N GLY A 402 13.64 0.70 -8.91
CA GLY A 402 14.49 1.89 -8.82
C GLY A 402 14.43 2.83 -10.02
N THR A 403 13.47 2.62 -10.93
CA THR A 403 13.29 3.42 -12.14
C THR A 403 12.90 4.87 -11.81
N LYS A 404 13.42 5.81 -12.61
CA LYS A 404 13.11 7.24 -12.53
C LYS A 404 12.35 7.68 -13.77
N ALA A 405 11.22 8.35 -13.57
CA ALA A 405 10.43 8.93 -14.66
C ALA A 405 9.63 10.16 -14.19
N THR A 406 9.19 10.99 -15.14
CA THR A 406 8.19 12.02 -14.83
C THR A 406 6.80 11.40 -14.72
N SER A 407 6.47 10.44 -15.59
CA SER A 407 5.19 9.75 -15.52
C SER A 407 5.28 8.25 -15.85
N LEU A 408 4.34 7.50 -15.25
CA LEU A 408 4.07 6.10 -15.56
C LEU A 408 2.58 5.93 -15.79
N THR A 409 2.24 5.34 -16.93
CA THR A 409 0.91 4.78 -17.20
C THR A 409 1.05 3.28 -17.37
N LEU A 410 0.37 2.54 -16.52
CA LEU A 410 0.23 1.09 -16.61
C LEU A 410 -1.21 0.75 -16.96
N GLY A 411 -1.44 0.25 -18.17
CA GLY A 411 -2.76 -0.10 -18.67
C GLY A 411 -2.97 -1.61 -18.82
N GLY A 412 -4.24 -2.02 -18.87
CA GLY A 412 -4.63 -3.38 -19.24
C GLY A 412 -5.09 -4.22 -18.05
N LYS A 413 -6.35 -4.65 -18.12
CA LYS A 413 -6.99 -5.49 -17.12
C LYS A 413 -6.22 -6.78 -16.78
N ALA A 414 -5.56 -7.39 -17.76
CA ALA A 414 -4.85 -8.67 -17.62
C ALA A 414 -3.44 -8.52 -17.02
N THR A 415 -3.02 -7.30 -16.68
CA THR A 415 -1.66 -7.04 -16.23
C THR A 415 -1.39 -7.66 -14.87
N THR A 416 -0.48 -8.63 -14.83
CA THR A 416 -0.03 -9.28 -13.60
C THR A 416 1.28 -8.66 -13.11
N LEU A 417 1.31 -8.25 -11.85
CA LEU A 417 2.48 -7.66 -11.20
C LEU A 417 3.15 -8.68 -10.28
N ALA A 418 4.41 -9.01 -10.54
CA ALA A 418 5.23 -9.81 -9.64
C ALA A 418 5.81 -8.96 -8.49
N GLU A 419 6.50 -9.65 -7.58
CA GLU A 419 7.13 -9.04 -6.40
C GLU A 419 7.97 -7.82 -6.76
N THR A 420 7.68 -6.69 -6.10
CA THR A 420 8.45 -5.44 -6.19
C THR A 420 8.72 -4.97 -7.61
N ALA A 421 7.81 -5.24 -8.55
CA ALA A 421 7.94 -4.87 -9.96
C ALA A 421 8.33 -3.41 -10.17
N PHE A 422 7.78 -2.48 -9.39
CA PHE A 422 8.10 -1.05 -9.37
C PHE A 422 8.66 -0.60 -8.01
N GLY A 423 9.34 -1.52 -7.28
CA GLY A 423 9.91 -1.24 -5.96
C GLY A 423 10.94 -0.11 -6.02
N TYR A 424 10.91 0.81 -5.05
CA TYR A 424 11.80 1.98 -4.97
C TYR A 424 11.79 2.90 -6.20
N ALA A 425 10.81 2.78 -7.09
CA ALA A 425 10.67 3.66 -8.22
C ALA A 425 10.41 5.11 -7.75
N ARG A 426 10.93 6.07 -8.50
CA ARG A 426 10.77 7.51 -8.26
C ARG A 426 10.10 8.14 -9.46
N ILE A 427 8.77 8.25 -9.39
CA ILE A 427 7.94 8.64 -10.53
C ILE A 427 6.93 9.68 -10.07
N THR A 428 7.01 10.89 -10.62
CA THR A 428 6.18 12.03 -10.16
C THR A 428 4.69 11.75 -10.27
N ASN A 429 4.25 11.19 -11.41
CA ASN A 429 2.85 10.87 -11.67
C ASN A 429 2.69 9.38 -12.04
N VAL A 430 1.90 8.64 -11.26
CA VAL A 430 1.67 7.21 -11.48
C VAL A 430 0.18 6.95 -11.69
N THR A 431 -0.17 6.37 -12.83
CA THR A 431 -1.50 5.86 -13.13
C THR A 431 -1.44 4.35 -13.32
N VAL A 432 -2.22 3.61 -12.54
CA VAL A 432 -2.27 2.13 -12.59
C VAL A 432 -3.68 1.66 -12.88
N ASP A 433 -3.84 0.88 -13.95
CA ASP A 433 -5.09 0.29 -14.40
C ASP A 433 -4.97 -1.23 -14.60
N ALA A 434 -4.63 -1.92 -13.52
CA ALA A 434 -4.58 -3.39 -13.43
C ALA A 434 -5.68 -3.87 -12.48
N ALA A 435 -6.39 -4.96 -12.84
CA ALA A 435 -7.56 -5.41 -12.07
C ALA A 435 -7.23 -5.75 -10.61
N THR A 436 -6.05 -6.33 -10.36
CA THR A 436 -5.53 -6.63 -9.04
C THR A 436 -4.10 -6.10 -8.92
N ILE A 437 -3.85 -5.31 -7.88
CA ILE A 437 -2.52 -4.80 -7.55
C ILE A 437 -2.08 -5.47 -6.26
N SER A 438 -0.99 -6.24 -6.30
CA SER A 438 -0.52 -7.03 -5.14
C SER A 438 1.00 -7.19 -5.09
N ASN A 439 1.51 -8.16 -4.32
CA ASN A 439 2.91 -8.58 -4.29
C ASN A 439 3.90 -7.44 -4.02
N GLN A 440 3.54 -6.45 -3.20
CA GLN A 440 4.38 -5.29 -2.94
C GLN A 440 4.84 -4.59 -4.23
N ALA A 441 4.03 -4.61 -5.28
CA ALA A 441 4.43 -4.16 -6.61
C ALA A 441 5.02 -2.74 -6.62
N PHE A 442 4.53 -1.85 -5.76
CA PHE A 442 4.98 -0.46 -5.61
C PHE A 442 5.58 -0.20 -4.22
N PHE A 443 6.29 -1.18 -3.65
CA PHE A 443 7.02 -1.06 -2.39
C PHE A 443 7.95 0.16 -2.39
N HIS A 444 7.84 1.04 -1.40
CA HIS A 444 8.65 2.27 -1.33
C HIS A 444 8.58 3.13 -2.61
N LEU A 445 7.41 3.21 -3.26
CA LEU A 445 7.21 4.15 -4.36
C LEU A 445 7.30 5.60 -3.86
N PHE A 446 8.08 6.42 -4.58
CA PHE A 446 8.12 7.88 -4.39
C PHE A 446 7.32 8.53 -5.53
N THR A 447 6.19 9.15 -5.19
CA THR A 447 5.29 9.77 -6.18
C THR A 447 4.51 10.93 -5.59
N ASP A 448 4.34 12.01 -6.36
CA ASP A 448 3.53 13.15 -5.94
C ASP A 448 2.04 12.91 -6.21
N ASN A 449 1.71 12.13 -7.26
CA ASN A 449 0.35 11.84 -7.68
C ASN A 449 0.17 10.35 -8.01
N LEU A 450 -0.66 9.64 -7.24
CA LEU A 450 -1.06 8.26 -7.50
C LEU A 450 -2.54 8.20 -7.91
N MET A 451 -2.81 7.65 -9.08
CA MET A 451 -4.15 7.50 -9.66
C MET A 451 -4.43 6.04 -10.03
N PHE A 452 -5.69 5.63 -9.83
CA PHE A 452 -6.16 4.30 -10.18
C PHE A 452 -7.13 4.40 -11.36
N GLY A 453 -6.94 3.54 -12.36
CA GLY A 453 -7.82 3.42 -13.50
C GLY A 453 -9.14 2.68 -13.20
N PRO A 454 -10.07 2.65 -14.17
CA PRO A 454 -11.40 2.08 -14.01
C PRO A 454 -11.46 0.55 -13.85
N ASP A 455 -10.41 -0.18 -14.23
CA ASP A 455 -10.37 -1.65 -14.13
C ASP A 455 -9.91 -2.14 -12.74
N VAL A 456 -9.29 -1.27 -11.93
CA VAL A 456 -8.77 -1.63 -10.60
C VAL A 456 -9.92 -2.05 -9.66
N GLN A 457 -9.86 -3.28 -9.15
CA GLN A 457 -10.90 -3.81 -8.25
C GLN A 457 -10.33 -4.19 -6.88
N THR A 458 -9.09 -4.66 -6.83
CA THR A 458 -8.47 -5.16 -5.59
C THR A 458 -7.06 -4.62 -5.42
N ILE A 459 -6.77 -4.10 -4.23
CA ILE A 459 -5.43 -3.74 -3.79
C ILE A 459 -5.09 -4.60 -2.57
N THR A 460 -4.04 -5.41 -2.64
CA THR A 460 -3.70 -6.34 -1.56
C THR A 460 -2.19 -6.57 -1.44
N GLY A 461 -1.76 -7.48 -0.56
CA GLY A 461 -0.39 -8.01 -0.51
C GLY A 461 0.73 -6.95 -0.46
N GLY A 462 0.51 -5.86 0.27
CA GLY A 462 1.48 -4.79 0.48
C GLY A 462 1.72 -3.92 -0.76
N ALA A 463 0.82 -3.94 -1.75
CA ALA A 463 0.98 -3.31 -3.05
C ALA A 463 1.61 -1.91 -3.02
N PHE A 464 1.22 -1.07 -2.07
CA PHE A 464 1.67 0.31 -1.89
C PHE A 464 2.20 0.56 -0.47
N GLN A 465 2.96 -0.40 0.06
CA GLN A 465 3.61 -0.26 1.35
C GLN A 465 4.72 0.81 1.30
N PHE A 466 4.76 1.68 2.32
CA PHE A 466 5.74 2.76 2.51
C PHE A 466 5.80 3.79 1.37
N ILE A 467 4.67 4.06 0.68
CA ILE A 467 4.66 5.11 -0.33
C ILE A 467 4.78 6.50 0.31
N GLN A 468 5.45 7.41 -0.40
CA GLN A 468 5.63 8.79 0.03
C GLN A 468 5.82 9.70 -1.19
N ASN A 469 5.83 11.01 -0.99
CA ASN A 469 6.07 11.94 -2.09
C ASN A 469 7.54 12.08 -2.45
N MET A 470 7.83 12.85 -3.50
CA MET A 470 9.17 13.02 -4.03
C MET A 470 10.05 14.01 -3.24
N LYS A 471 9.50 14.76 -2.28
CA LYS A 471 10.10 15.99 -1.73
C LYS A 471 11.31 15.77 -0.80
N ASP A 472 11.58 14.54 -0.37
CA ASP A 472 12.77 14.12 0.42
C ASP A 472 13.31 15.16 1.41
N LEU A 473 12.40 15.68 2.24
CA LEU A 473 12.70 16.70 3.24
C LEU A 473 13.25 16.06 4.53
N PRO A 474 14.17 16.71 5.24
CA PRO A 474 14.68 16.21 6.51
C PRO A 474 13.57 16.15 7.57
N ASN A 475 13.73 15.22 8.52
CA ASN A 475 12.85 15.08 9.68
C ASN A 475 12.79 16.36 10.52
N ILE A 476 11.61 16.65 11.08
CA ILE A 476 11.37 17.81 11.95
C ILE A 476 11.32 17.32 13.40
N ASN A 477 12.27 17.74 14.24
CA ASN A 477 12.33 17.37 15.66
C ASN A 477 12.30 15.85 15.92
N GLY A 478 12.99 15.07 15.07
CA GLY A 478 13.02 13.61 15.16
C GLY A 478 11.73 12.91 14.69
N GLN A 479 10.75 13.67 14.18
CA GLN A 479 9.50 13.17 13.60
C GLN A 479 9.52 13.29 12.08
N ASP A 480 8.69 12.49 11.43
CA ASP A 480 8.50 12.55 9.98
C ASP A 480 8.05 13.94 9.55
N ASN A 481 8.65 14.45 8.47
CA ASN A 481 8.26 15.73 7.89
C ASN A 481 6.91 15.58 7.16
N PRO A 482 5.84 16.32 7.56
CA PRO A 482 4.55 16.26 6.88
C PRO A 482 4.64 16.65 5.39
N GLY A 483 5.66 17.44 5.03
CA GLY A 483 5.94 17.79 3.64
C GLY A 483 6.38 16.60 2.77
N ASN A 484 6.65 15.42 3.34
CA ASN A 484 6.98 14.18 2.62
C ASN A 484 5.76 13.29 2.32
N GLN A 485 4.54 13.81 2.51
CA GLN A 485 3.31 13.05 2.29
C GLN A 485 2.73 13.25 0.88
N ILE A 486 2.10 12.21 0.34
CA ILE A 486 1.13 12.36 -0.76
C ILE A 486 -0.07 13.11 -0.19
N PRO A 487 -0.39 14.34 -0.64
CA PRO A 487 -1.38 15.18 0.04
C PRO A 487 -2.76 14.53 0.12
N THR A 488 -3.23 13.95 -0.98
CA THR A 488 -4.49 13.22 -1.06
C THR A 488 -4.30 11.96 -1.89
N LEU A 489 -4.74 10.82 -1.36
CA LEU A 489 -4.92 9.59 -2.12
C LEU A 489 -6.41 9.43 -2.44
N THR A 490 -6.74 9.37 -3.73
CA THR A 490 -8.13 9.17 -4.18
C THR A 490 -8.37 7.69 -4.50
N ILE A 491 -9.36 7.09 -3.83
CA ILE A 491 -9.83 5.73 -4.08
C ILE A 491 -11.10 5.82 -4.95
N PRO A 492 -11.06 5.43 -6.24
CA PRO A 492 -12.23 5.50 -7.11
C PRO A 492 -13.27 4.43 -6.76
N ALA A 493 -14.50 4.63 -7.27
CA ALA A 493 -15.67 3.86 -6.87
C ALA A 493 -15.62 2.36 -7.24
N ASN A 494 -14.78 1.98 -8.22
CA ASN A 494 -14.64 0.61 -8.72
C ASN A 494 -13.88 -0.33 -7.78
N ILE A 495 -13.08 0.19 -6.85
CA ILE A 495 -12.29 -0.63 -5.91
C ILE A 495 -13.22 -1.23 -4.86
N SER A 496 -13.23 -2.56 -4.77
CA SER A 496 -14.07 -3.30 -3.82
C SER A 496 -13.32 -3.79 -2.58
N VAL A 497 -12.00 -3.98 -2.67
CA VAL A 497 -11.17 -4.54 -1.59
C VAL A 497 -9.84 -3.81 -1.49
N ILE A 498 -9.49 -3.39 -0.27
CA ILE A 498 -8.15 -2.96 0.12
C ILE A 498 -7.73 -3.81 1.33
N ASP A 499 -6.75 -4.70 1.16
CA ASP A 499 -6.40 -5.73 2.17
C ASP A 499 -4.87 -5.94 2.26
N GLY A 500 -4.43 -6.82 3.14
CA GLY A 500 -3.08 -7.38 3.19
C GLY A 500 -2.00 -6.32 3.22
N SER A 501 -2.03 -5.42 4.20
CA SER A 501 -1.02 -4.36 4.37
C SER A 501 -0.89 -3.39 3.17
N ALA A 502 -1.91 -3.28 2.31
CA ALA A 502 -1.89 -2.53 1.04
C ALA A 502 -1.20 -1.15 1.11
N PHE A 503 -1.46 -0.37 2.15
CA PHE A 503 -0.89 0.97 2.37
C PHE A 503 -0.20 1.07 3.75
N TYR A 504 0.39 -0.02 4.22
CA TYR A 504 1.12 -0.05 5.48
C TYR A 504 2.27 0.97 5.47
N GLY A 505 2.38 1.78 6.53
CA GLY A 505 3.46 2.75 6.72
C GLY A 505 3.50 3.86 5.68
N SER A 506 2.41 4.05 4.93
CA SER A 506 2.37 5.03 3.83
C SER A 506 2.19 6.45 4.34
N LYS A 507 2.98 7.37 3.77
CA LYS A 507 2.95 8.80 4.10
C LYS A 507 1.87 9.51 3.29
N LEU A 508 0.63 9.44 3.79
CA LEU A 508 -0.56 10.04 3.20
C LEU A 508 -1.06 11.21 4.05
N GLY A 509 -1.61 12.24 3.42
CA GLY A 509 -2.32 13.32 4.12
C GLY A 509 -3.78 12.97 4.39
N THR A 510 -4.57 12.86 3.33
CA THR A 510 -5.99 12.46 3.35
C THR A 510 -6.25 11.28 2.42
N VAL A 511 -7.15 10.37 2.81
CA VAL A 511 -7.69 9.33 1.93
C VAL A 511 -9.12 9.70 1.53
N ALA A 512 -9.32 10.07 0.27
CA ALA A 512 -10.60 10.46 -0.29
C ALA A 512 -11.21 9.28 -1.05
N ILE A 513 -12.36 8.78 -0.59
CA ILE A 513 -13.08 7.69 -1.26
C ILE A 513 -14.21 8.30 -2.09
N ALA A 514 -14.32 7.91 -3.36
CA ALA A 514 -15.32 8.44 -4.27
C ALA A 514 -16.75 8.06 -3.85
N ASP A 515 -17.71 8.91 -4.21
CA ASP A 515 -19.14 8.62 -4.05
C ASP A 515 -19.54 7.34 -4.81
N ASN A 516 -20.57 6.65 -4.31
CA ASN A 516 -21.04 5.36 -4.85
C ASN A 516 -19.94 4.28 -4.86
N SER A 517 -19.02 4.35 -3.91
CA SER A 517 -17.95 3.36 -3.74
C SER A 517 -18.47 1.93 -3.63
N ARG A 518 -17.73 0.98 -4.20
CA ARG A 518 -17.96 -0.47 -4.07
C ARG A 518 -17.08 -1.10 -2.98
N LEU A 519 -16.35 -0.30 -2.22
CA LEU A 519 -15.41 -0.78 -1.20
C LEU A 519 -16.16 -1.47 -0.05
N THR A 520 -16.03 -2.79 0.03
CA THR A 520 -16.68 -3.62 1.08
C THR A 520 -15.72 -3.98 2.20
N THR A 521 -14.42 -4.04 1.92
CA THR A 521 -13.42 -4.57 2.85
C THR A 521 -12.20 -3.66 2.95
N LEU A 522 -11.88 -3.26 4.18
CA LEU A 522 -10.57 -2.81 4.61
C LEU A 522 -9.95 -3.91 5.47
N GLY A 523 -9.01 -4.66 4.94
CA GLY A 523 -8.52 -5.87 5.60
C GLY A 523 -7.30 -5.68 6.50
N PHE A 524 -6.59 -6.78 6.78
CA PHE A 524 -5.53 -6.82 7.79
C PHE A 524 -4.45 -5.78 7.50
N GLN A 525 -4.19 -4.90 8.47
CA GLN A 525 -3.17 -3.84 8.40
C GLN A 525 -3.26 -2.91 7.17
N ALA A 526 -4.41 -2.81 6.50
CA ALA A 526 -4.57 -2.09 5.24
C ALA A 526 -3.94 -0.68 5.23
N PHE A 527 -4.04 0.05 6.34
CA PHE A 527 -3.48 1.39 6.57
C PHE A 527 -2.72 1.50 7.90
N ALA A 528 -2.21 0.39 8.44
CA ALA A 528 -1.43 0.43 9.68
C ALA A 528 -0.20 1.35 9.54
N PHE A 529 0.08 2.18 10.54
CA PHE A 529 1.13 3.21 10.55
C PHE A 529 1.05 4.23 9.40
N SER A 530 -0.11 4.37 8.75
CA SER A 530 -0.33 5.44 7.79
C SER A 530 -0.34 6.80 8.50
N SER A 531 0.22 7.82 7.85
CA SER A 531 0.13 9.20 8.34
C SER A 531 -1.18 9.90 8.01
N ALA A 532 -2.14 9.20 7.38
CA ALA A 532 -3.43 9.77 7.02
C ALA A 532 -4.14 10.30 8.27
N THR A 533 -4.64 11.54 8.17
CA THR A 533 -5.32 12.23 9.28
C THR A 533 -6.84 12.15 9.18
N ALA A 534 -7.36 11.90 7.98
CA ALA A 534 -8.78 11.79 7.71
C ALA A 534 -9.06 10.72 6.63
N ILE A 535 -10.14 9.98 6.86
CA ILE A 535 -10.75 9.05 5.91
C ILE A 535 -12.27 9.08 6.13
N ASN A 536 -13.03 9.23 5.03
CA ASN A 536 -14.48 9.09 5.05
C ASN A 536 -14.83 7.69 4.57
N LEU A 537 -15.19 6.80 5.50
CA LEU A 537 -15.53 5.43 5.15
C LEU A 537 -16.88 5.39 4.41
N PRO A 538 -16.98 4.65 3.28
CA PRO A 538 -18.18 4.66 2.45
C PRO A 538 -19.29 3.79 3.03
N ASP A 539 -20.52 4.03 2.58
CA ASP A 539 -21.70 3.29 3.02
C ASP A 539 -21.66 1.80 2.64
N SER A 540 -20.92 1.44 1.59
CA SER A 540 -20.72 0.07 1.13
C SER A 540 -19.75 -0.75 1.98
N LEU A 541 -19.02 -0.11 2.92
CA LEU A 541 -18.04 -0.81 3.74
C LEU A 541 -18.74 -1.75 4.71
N GLU A 542 -18.40 -3.04 4.63
CA GLU A 542 -18.96 -4.11 5.47
C GLU A 542 -17.99 -4.52 6.58
N GLN A 543 -16.68 -4.47 6.32
CA GLN A 543 -15.67 -5.01 7.24
C GLN A 543 -14.46 -4.10 7.37
N ILE A 544 -14.07 -3.86 8.62
CA ILE A 544 -12.76 -3.33 8.99
C ILE A 544 -12.00 -4.45 9.71
N GLY A 545 -10.91 -4.90 9.12
CA GLY A 545 -10.10 -6.02 9.59
C GLY A 545 -9.17 -5.64 10.73
N ASP A 546 -8.49 -6.67 11.23
CA ASP A 546 -7.58 -6.53 12.35
C ASP A 546 -6.44 -5.56 12.00
N GLN A 547 -6.12 -4.68 12.94
CA GLN A 547 -5.05 -3.69 12.82
C GLN A 547 -5.16 -2.76 11.59
N ALA A 548 -6.34 -2.64 10.94
CA ALA A 548 -6.50 -1.90 9.69
C ALA A 548 -5.93 -0.46 9.74
N PHE A 549 -6.01 0.22 10.90
CA PHE A 549 -5.45 1.55 11.15
C PHE A 549 -4.56 1.58 12.40
N TYR A 550 -3.97 0.45 12.78
CA TYR A 550 -3.09 0.33 13.94
C TYR A 550 -1.92 1.33 13.87
N GLY A 551 -1.69 2.11 14.94
CA GLY A 551 -0.62 3.11 14.97
C GLY A 551 -0.76 4.25 13.95
N GLY A 552 -1.97 4.45 13.40
CA GLY A 552 -2.26 5.52 12.44
C GLY A 552 -2.49 6.90 13.08
N HIS A 553 -2.61 7.93 12.25
CA HIS A 553 -2.78 9.33 12.68
C HIS A 553 -4.20 9.90 12.49
N LEU A 554 -5.20 9.02 12.33
CA LEU A 554 -6.59 9.45 12.13
C LEU A 554 -7.10 10.23 13.35
N ILE A 555 -7.70 11.40 13.09
CA ILE A 555 -8.26 12.28 14.13
C ILE A 555 -9.75 12.01 14.35
N GLN A 556 -10.45 11.64 13.28
CA GLN A 556 -11.88 11.34 13.30
C GLN A 556 -12.20 10.19 12.34
N VAL A 557 -13.25 9.44 12.68
CA VAL A 557 -13.82 8.42 11.81
C VAL A 557 -15.34 8.43 11.92
N ALA A 558 -16.01 8.36 10.77
CA ALA A 558 -17.45 8.15 10.66
C ALA A 558 -17.69 6.84 9.91
N PHE A 559 -18.65 6.04 10.40
CA PHE A 559 -18.94 4.71 9.86
C PHE A 559 -20.20 4.74 8.96
N GLY A 560 -20.26 3.81 8.00
CA GLY A 560 -21.42 3.61 7.12
C GLY A 560 -22.43 2.60 7.67
N PRO A 561 -23.66 2.55 7.12
CA PRO A 561 -24.74 1.68 7.59
C PRO A 561 -24.54 0.19 7.40
N ASN A 562 -23.72 -0.23 6.42
CA ASN A 562 -23.51 -1.64 6.14
C ASN A 562 -22.35 -2.26 6.91
N LEU A 563 -21.64 -1.49 7.75
CA LEU A 563 -20.50 -1.99 8.52
C LEU A 563 -20.97 -3.02 9.54
N GLN A 564 -20.49 -4.26 9.43
CA GLN A 564 -20.86 -5.40 10.26
C GLN A 564 -19.85 -5.67 11.39
N THR A 565 -18.55 -5.51 11.10
CA THR A 565 -17.48 -5.86 12.04
C THR A 565 -16.34 -4.85 12.06
N ILE A 566 -15.83 -4.60 13.26
CA ILE A 566 -14.56 -3.91 13.49
C ILE A 566 -13.60 -4.89 14.17
N GLY A 567 -12.47 -5.16 13.51
CA GLY A 567 -11.48 -6.15 13.91
C GLY A 567 -10.69 -5.77 15.15
N ASP A 568 -9.90 -6.74 15.61
CA ASP A 568 -9.04 -6.60 16.76
C ASP A 568 -7.95 -5.57 16.46
N LEU A 569 -7.69 -4.69 17.43
CA LEU A 569 -6.69 -3.62 17.33
C LEU A 569 -6.88 -2.61 16.18
N ALA A 570 -8.06 -2.56 15.54
CA ALA A 570 -8.29 -1.84 14.29
C ALA A 570 -7.89 -0.35 14.31
N PHE A 571 -8.10 0.35 15.43
CA PHE A 571 -7.78 1.77 15.63
C PHE A 571 -6.89 1.99 16.86
N THR A 572 -6.11 1.00 17.28
CA THR A 572 -5.32 1.06 18.53
C THR A 572 -4.04 1.88 18.42
N GLU A 573 -3.62 2.40 19.57
CA GLU A 573 -2.28 2.88 19.95
C GLU A 573 -2.09 4.40 19.94
N PHE A 574 -2.25 5.03 21.12
CA PHE A 574 -1.87 6.42 21.48
C PHE A 574 -2.22 7.50 20.44
N GLY A 575 -3.18 7.20 19.57
CA GLY A 575 -3.51 7.98 18.40
C GLY A 575 -4.29 9.25 18.74
N PRO A 576 -4.32 10.21 17.80
CA PRO A 576 -5.08 11.44 17.95
C PRO A 576 -6.59 11.25 17.72
N LEU A 577 -7.11 10.02 17.66
CA LEU A 577 -8.52 9.75 17.41
C LEU A 577 -9.35 10.32 18.56
N GLN A 578 -10.09 11.38 18.26
CA GLN A 578 -10.86 12.17 19.23
C GLN A 578 -12.36 11.98 19.06
N ASN A 579 -12.82 11.80 17.82
CA ASN A 579 -14.23 11.70 17.48
C ASN A 579 -14.54 10.37 16.77
N VAL A 580 -15.45 9.61 17.37
CA VAL A 580 -15.97 8.36 16.83
C VAL A 580 -17.49 8.42 16.79
N ASP A 581 -18.08 8.34 15.61
CA ASP A 581 -19.53 8.39 15.41
C ASP A 581 -20.07 7.05 14.87
N PHE A 582 -20.84 6.35 15.72
CA PHE A 582 -21.53 5.10 15.39
C PHE A 582 -23.00 5.31 14.96
N SER A 583 -23.52 6.54 14.90
CA SER A 583 -24.94 6.81 14.65
C SER A 583 -25.47 6.19 13.36
N ARG A 584 -24.60 6.07 12.36
CA ARG A 584 -24.92 5.46 11.07
C ARG A 584 -24.59 3.97 10.99
N ALA A 585 -23.82 3.38 11.90
CA ALA A 585 -23.32 2.00 11.84
C ALA A 585 -24.39 0.95 12.21
N THR A 586 -25.55 0.99 11.55
CA THR A 586 -26.74 0.24 11.96
C THR A 586 -26.61 -1.27 11.81
N ALA A 587 -25.75 -1.78 10.91
CA ALA A 587 -25.47 -3.21 10.77
C ALA A 587 -24.38 -3.74 11.70
N LEU A 588 -23.74 -2.90 12.53
CA LEU A 588 -22.57 -3.32 13.30
C LEU A 588 -22.95 -4.32 14.40
N GLU A 589 -22.38 -5.52 14.34
CA GLU A 589 -22.69 -6.63 15.25
C GLU A 589 -21.61 -6.84 16.32
N SER A 590 -20.35 -6.53 16.00
CA SER A 590 -19.23 -6.76 16.91
C SER A 590 -18.10 -5.73 16.80
N ILE A 591 -17.48 -5.45 17.96
CA ILE A 591 -16.26 -4.65 18.08
C ILE A 591 -15.18 -5.52 18.73
N GLY A 592 -14.04 -5.65 18.04
CA GLY A 592 -12.92 -6.52 18.37
C GLY A 592 -12.11 -6.12 19.61
N ASP A 593 -11.18 -7.01 19.99
CA ASP A 593 -10.32 -6.85 21.15
C ASP A 593 -9.45 -5.59 20.96
N SER A 594 -9.47 -4.71 21.95
CA SER A 594 -8.72 -3.45 21.97
C SER A 594 -8.97 -2.51 20.78
N ALA A 595 -10.03 -2.70 19.99
CA ALA A 595 -10.25 -2.01 18.71
C ALA A 595 -10.04 -0.49 18.75
N PHE A 596 -10.41 0.19 19.84
CA PHE A 596 -10.27 1.63 20.07
C PHE A 596 -9.41 1.95 21.31
N ALA A 597 -8.61 0.99 21.79
CA ALA A 597 -7.82 1.14 23.02
C ALA A 597 -6.78 2.28 22.93
N TYR A 598 -6.63 3.01 24.02
CA TYR A 598 -5.62 4.03 24.25
C TYR A 598 -5.62 5.18 23.22
N ASN A 599 -6.80 5.64 22.80
CA ASN A 599 -6.95 6.84 21.98
C ASN A 599 -7.25 8.08 22.84
N THR A 600 -7.67 9.17 22.19
CA THR A 600 -8.08 10.41 22.87
C THR A 600 -9.57 10.71 22.71
N ILE A 601 -10.38 9.66 22.47
CA ILE A 601 -11.82 9.75 22.19
C ILE A 601 -12.50 10.51 23.32
N ASN A 602 -13.10 11.66 23.00
CA ASN A 602 -13.63 12.61 23.97
C ASN A 602 -15.09 13.02 23.71
N ASN A 603 -15.72 12.46 22.68
CA ASN A 603 -17.14 12.62 22.40
C ASN A 603 -17.99 11.56 23.13
N ALA A 604 -19.28 11.86 23.32
CA ALA A 604 -20.24 10.88 23.82
C ALA A 604 -20.41 9.74 22.81
N ILE A 605 -20.47 8.50 23.31
CA ILE A 605 -20.64 7.30 22.50
C ILE A 605 -22.07 6.78 22.67
N VAL A 606 -22.77 6.61 21.56
CA VAL A 606 -24.05 5.90 21.46
C VAL A 606 -23.80 4.65 20.65
N LEU A 607 -23.95 3.47 21.26
CA LEU A 607 -23.71 2.21 20.56
C LEU A 607 -24.83 1.93 19.55
N PRO A 608 -24.50 1.37 18.36
CA PRO A 608 -25.48 1.15 17.31
C PRO A 608 -26.48 0.03 17.69
N PRO A 609 -27.69 0.04 17.12
CA PRO A 609 -28.81 -0.77 17.60
C PRO A 609 -28.58 -2.28 17.54
N ASN A 610 -27.83 -2.77 16.53
CA ASN A 610 -27.62 -4.20 16.31
C ASN A 610 -26.36 -4.77 16.99
N LEU A 611 -25.58 -3.93 17.69
CA LEU A 611 -24.35 -4.38 18.33
C LEU A 611 -24.65 -5.44 19.40
N LYS A 612 -23.99 -6.60 19.30
CA LYS A 612 -24.18 -7.73 20.23
C LYS A 612 -23.01 -7.89 21.19
N THR A 613 -21.80 -7.64 20.71
CA THR A 613 -20.58 -7.99 21.44
C THR A 613 -19.57 -6.86 21.39
N ILE A 614 -19.06 -6.50 22.57
CA ILE A 614 -17.88 -5.64 22.74
C ILE A 614 -16.83 -6.50 23.42
N LYS A 615 -15.73 -6.78 22.70
CA LYS A 615 -14.68 -7.65 23.24
C LYS A 615 -13.77 -6.92 24.25
N ASN A 616 -12.71 -7.59 24.69
CA ASN A 616 -11.88 -7.14 25.80
C ASN A 616 -11.14 -5.85 25.44
N ALA A 617 -11.06 -4.93 26.39
CA ALA A 617 -10.32 -3.67 26.30
C ALA A 617 -10.73 -2.77 25.10
N ALA A 618 -11.86 -3.03 24.44
CA ALA A 618 -12.25 -2.38 23.19
C ALA A 618 -12.13 -0.85 23.20
N PHE A 619 -12.50 -0.20 24.30
CA PHE A 619 -12.42 1.25 24.50
C PHE A 619 -11.56 1.66 25.71
N VAL A 620 -10.67 0.79 26.18
CA VAL A 620 -9.86 1.07 27.39
C VAL A 620 -9.00 2.32 27.21
N GLY A 621 -8.83 3.12 28.25
CA GLY A 621 -7.84 4.21 28.27
C GLY A 621 -8.19 5.40 27.38
N ASN A 622 -9.48 5.71 27.21
CA ASN A 622 -9.97 6.86 26.45
C ASN A 622 -10.43 8.01 27.36
N LYS A 623 -11.12 9.01 26.80
CA LYS A 623 -11.68 10.17 27.53
C LYS A 623 -13.21 10.27 27.36
N ILE A 624 -13.89 9.15 27.11
CA ILE A 624 -15.33 9.10 26.80
C ILE A 624 -16.12 9.68 28.00
N PRO A 625 -16.88 10.77 27.83
CA PRO A 625 -17.61 11.42 28.93
C PRO A 625 -18.98 10.80 29.19
N ALA A 626 -19.62 10.20 28.18
CA ALA A 626 -20.95 9.61 28.29
C ALA A 626 -21.07 8.41 27.34
N LEU A 627 -21.78 7.38 27.80
CA LEU A 627 -21.98 6.13 27.07
C LEU A 627 -23.45 5.72 27.13
N THR A 628 -24.04 5.47 25.97
CA THR A 628 -25.36 4.86 25.83
C THR A 628 -25.21 3.47 25.21
N LEU A 629 -25.63 2.45 25.95
CA LEU A 629 -25.64 1.06 25.47
C LEU A 629 -26.93 0.81 24.67
N ASN A 630 -26.88 -0.09 23.67
CA ASN A 630 -28.06 -0.46 22.90
C ASN A 630 -28.82 -1.62 23.57
N ASP A 631 -30.14 -1.64 23.40
CA ASP A 631 -31.04 -2.65 24.01
C ASP A 631 -30.75 -4.10 23.56
N GLY A 632 -30.00 -4.29 22.48
CA GLY A 632 -29.64 -5.60 21.94
C GLY A 632 -28.29 -6.17 22.40
N LEU A 633 -27.54 -5.43 23.23
CA LEU A 633 -26.18 -5.78 23.65
C LEU A 633 -26.18 -7.01 24.57
N GLN A 634 -25.34 -8.00 24.28
CA GLN A 634 -25.32 -9.27 25.03
C GLN A 634 -24.13 -9.38 25.99
N THR A 635 -22.95 -8.94 25.55
CA THR A 635 -21.70 -9.13 26.30
C THR A 635 -20.81 -7.89 26.25
N ILE A 636 -20.19 -7.60 27.41
CA ILE A 636 -19.19 -6.56 27.60
C ILE A 636 -17.93 -7.21 28.14
N GLY A 637 -16.84 -7.20 27.37
CA GLY A 637 -15.59 -7.87 27.71
C GLY A 637 -14.81 -7.26 28.87
N ASP A 638 -13.71 -7.93 29.24
CA ASP A 638 -12.81 -7.49 30.31
C ASP A 638 -12.20 -6.13 29.97
N SER A 639 -12.21 -5.19 30.92
CA SER A 639 -11.70 -3.81 30.76
C SER A 639 -12.30 -3.02 29.59
N ALA A 640 -13.41 -3.45 28.97
CA ALA A 640 -13.93 -2.90 27.72
C ALA A 640 -14.05 -1.37 27.70
N PHE A 641 -14.50 -0.75 28.81
CA PHE A 641 -14.61 0.69 29.01
C PHE A 641 -13.79 1.18 30.22
N GLY A 642 -12.77 0.42 30.64
CA GLY A 642 -11.91 0.80 31.76
C GLY A 642 -11.09 2.07 31.46
N TYR A 643 -10.75 2.83 32.50
CA TYR A 643 -9.93 4.05 32.40
C TYR A 643 -10.51 5.08 31.42
N ASN A 644 -11.77 5.46 31.64
CA ASN A 644 -12.49 6.47 30.85
C ASN A 644 -12.98 7.62 31.75
N LYS A 645 -13.86 8.47 31.22
CA LYS A 645 -14.49 9.59 31.95
C LYS A 645 -16.01 9.47 31.99
N ILE A 646 -16.55 8.25 31.85
CA ILE A 646 -18.00 8.04 31.77
C ILE A 646 -18.59 8.51 33.09
N GLN A 647 -19.46 9.51 33.02
CA GLN A 647 -20.04 10.16 34.19
C GLN A 647 -21.58 10.12 34.15
N ASN A 648 -22.22 10.53 35.25
CA ASN A 648 -23.67 10.50 35.44
C ASN A 648 -24.24 9.08 35.45
N GLY A 649 -25.32 8.84 34.70
CA GLY A 649 -26.04 7.58 34.65
C GLY A 649 -25.48 6.62 33.62
N LEU A 650 -25.27 5.36 34.00
CA LEU A 650 -25.11 4.23 33.08
C LEU A 650 -26.25 3.24 33.30
N ALA A 651 -27.03 2.99 32.24
CA ALA A 651 -28.06 1.97 32.22
C ALA A 651 -27.54 0.75 31.43
N VAL A 652 -27.40 -0.37 32.12
CA VAL A 652 -27.11 -1.67 31.49
C VAL A 652 -28.45 -2.30 31.10
N PRO A 653 -28.70 -2.60 29.81
CA PRO A 653 -29.98 -3.14 29.38
C PRO A 653 -30.18 -4.59 29.82
N ASP A 654 -31.45 -5.03 29.84
CA ASP A 654 -31.85 -6.39 30.27
C ASP A 654 -31.23 -7.52 29.42
N SER A 655 -30.82 -7.22 28.19
CA SER A 655 -30.18 -8.15 27.26
C SER A 655 -28.73 -8.51 27.63
N VAL A 656 -28.06 -7.70 28.45
CA VAL A 656 -26.66 -7.97 28.83
C VAL A 656 -26.62 -9.11 29.82
N THR A 657 -25.96 -10.20 29.44
CA THR A 657 -25.83 -11.41 30.27
C THR A 657 -24.52 -11.46 31.04
N ALA A 658 -23.47 -10.79 30.55
CA ALA A 658 -22.15 -10.82 31.16
C ALA A 658 -21.44 -9.46 31.05
N ILE A 659 -20.88 -9.02 32.18
CA ILE A 659 -19.95 -7.88 32.28
C ILE A 659 -18.60 -8.42 32.73
N GLY A 660 -17.55 -8.16 31.97
CA GLY A 660 -16.20 -8.63 32.22
C GLY A 660 -15.51 -8.00 33.44
N LYS A 661 -14.36 -8.58 33.80
CA LYS A 661 -13.48 -8.08 34.84
C LYS A 661 -13.03 -6.65 34.50
N TYR A 662 -13.06 -5.72 35.46
CA TYR A 662 -12.66 -4.32 35.23
C TYR A 662 -13.40 -3.56 34.13
N ALA A 663 -14.53 -4.07 33.61
CA ALA A 663 -15.18 -3.55 32.40
C ALA A 663 -15.42 -2.02 32.40
N PHE A 664 -15.73 -1.43 33.55
CA PHE A 664 -15.97 0.00 33.76
C PHE A 664 -15.07 0.59 34.87
N VAL A 665 -13.92 -0.03 35.15
CA VAL A 665 -13.00 0.43 36.19
C VAL A 665 -12.50 1.86 35.91
N TYR A 666 -12.26 2.67 36.95
CA TYR A 666 -11.72 4.03 36.82
C TYR A 666 -12.54 4.90 35.85
N ASN A 667 -13.80 5.09 36.18
CA ASN A 667 -14.72 6.01 35.51
C ASN A 667 -15.28 7.01 36.55
N SER A 668 -16.34 7.75 36.20
CA SER A 668 -17.02 8.71 37.09
C SER A 668 -18.53 8.45 37.16
N ILE A 669 -18.94 7.19 36.99
CA ILE A 669 -20.36 6.79 36.99
C ILE A 669 -20.92 7.06 38.38
N SER A 670 -22.03 7.81 38.45
CA SER A 670 -22.69 8.18 39.70
C SER A 670 -24.06 7.55 39.91
N ASN A 671 -24.69 7.08 38.84
CA ASN A 671 -25.94 6.35 38.90
C ASN A 671 -25.86 5.11 38.00
N LEU A 672 -25.97 3.91 38.58
CA LEU A 672 -25.87 2.65 37.83
C LEU A 672 -27.20 1.91 37.89
N THR A 673 -27.80 1.63 36.74
CA THR A 673 -28.95 0.71 36.62
C THR A 673 -28.48 -0.57 35.96
N LEU A 674 -28.76 -1.72 36.58
CA LEU A 674 -28.40 -3.03 36.08
C LEU A 674 -29.64 -3.74 35.51
N GLY A 675 -29.51 -4.26 34.30
CA GLY A 675 -30.54 -5.07 33.65
C GLY A 675 -30.77 -6.39 34.38
N THR A 676 -31.99 -6.91 34.25
CA THR A 676 -32.48 -8.11 34.92
C THR A 676 -31.93 -9.42 34.33
N GLY A 677 -31.44 -9.41 33.07
CA GLY A 677 -30.85 -10.59 32.43
C GLY A 677 -29.38 -10.86 32.78
N LEU A 678 -28.77 -10.02 33.62
CA LEU A 678 -27.37 -10.12 33.99
C LEU A 678 -27.08 -11.38 34.83
N GLN A 679 -26.19 -12.24 34.34
CA GLN A 679 -25.80 -13.50 34.99
C GLN A 679 -24.46 -13.38 35.70
N THR A 680 -23.52 -12.65 35.11
CA THR A 680 -22.17 -12.49 35.65
C THR A 680 -21.71 -11.04 35.63
N ILE A 681 -21.10 -10.63 36.74
CA ILE A 681 -20.35 -9.38 36.88
C ILE A 681 -18.94 -9.76 37.29
N GLY A 682 -17.98 -9.41 36.45
CA GLY A 682 -16.57 -9.67 36.68
C GLY A 682 -16.04 -8.92 37.90
N GLN A 683 -14.97 -9.46 38.47
CA GLN A 683 -14.29 -8.82 39.60
C GLN A 683 -13.93 -7.37 39.26
N GLU A 684 -14.20 -6.46 40.20
CA GLU A 684 -13.80 -5.04 40.11
C GLU A 684 -14.37 -4.32 38.86
N ALA A 685 -15.45 -4.85 38.26
CA ALA A 685 -16.05 -4.31 37.03
C ALA A 685 -16.39 -2.82 37.12
N PHE A 686 -16.82 -2.34 38.29
CA PHE A 686 -17.15 -0.92 38.53
C PHE A 686 -16.26 -0.26 39.58
N GLU A 687 -15.08 -0.84 39.88
CA GLU A 687 -14.16 -0.26 40.87
C GLU A 687 -13.73 1.16 40.45
N ALA A 688 -13.50 2.03 41.45
CA ALA A 688 -13.12 3.43 41.24
C ALA A 688 -14.13 4.24 40.39
N ASN A 689 -15.43 4.05 40.69
CA ASN A 689 -16.54 4.92 40.31
C ASN A 689 -17.14 5.59 41.56
N ILE A 690 -18.03 6.58 41.38
CA ILE A 690 -18.69 7.32 42.47
C ILE A 690 -20.18 6.95 42.54
N ILE A 691 -20.51 5.66 42.59
CA ILE A 691 -21.90 5.19 42.45
C ILE A 691 -22.72 5.54 43.70
N LEU A 692 -23.67 6.47 43.56
CA LEU A 692 -24.45 7.06 44.66
C LEU A 692 -25.72 6.27 45.00
N ASN A 693 -26.26 5.49 44.05
CA ASN A 693 -27.50 4.72 44.22
C ASN A 693 -27.30 3.29 44.78
N ALA A 694 -26.06 2.93 45.16
CA ALA A 694 -25.71 1.58 45.65
C ALA A 694 -25.94 1.33 47.16
N LEU A 695 -26.88 2.02 47.81
CA LEU A 695 -27.28 1.76 49.21
C LEU A 695 -28.81 1.61 49.31
N PRO A 696 -29.40 0.50 49.82
CA PRO A 696 -28.91 -0.90 49.94
C PRO A 696 -29.99 -1.95 49.51
N SER A 697 -29.78 -2.73 48.44
CA SER A 697 -30.49 -4.03 48.24
C SER A 697 -29.99 -4.87 47.04
N LEU A 698 -28.69 -4.90 46.73
CA LEU A 698 -28.14 -5.92 45.82
C LEU A 698 -27.67 -7.13 46.62
N GLN A 699 -28.61 -7.99 47.04
CA GLN A 699 -28.30 -9.38 47.38
C GLN A 699 -28.19 -10.21 46.10
N PHE A 700 -27.12 -10.01 45.35
CA PHE A 700 -26.59 -11.07 44.50
C PHE A 700 -25.50 -11.80 45.29
N LYS A 701 -25.35 -13.11 45.11
CA LYS A 701 -24.20 -13.89 45.60
C LYS A 701 -22.93 -13.40 44.89
N CYS A 702 -22.47 -12.22 45.27
CA CYS A 702 -21.25 -11.62 44.82
C CYS A 702 -20.16 -12.07 45.78
N ASN A 703 -19.29 -12.97 45.33
CA ASN A 703 -17.97 -13.04 45.93
C ASN A 703 -17.29 -11.70 45.63
N THR A 704 -17.17 -10.88 46.67
CA THR A 704 -16.36 -9.65 46.77
C THR A 704 -16.80 -8.45 45.92
N LEU A 705 -17.87 -7.78 46.32
CA LEU A 705 -17.96 -6.32 46.24
C LEU A 705 -17.32 -5.74 47.50
N THR A 706 -16.01 -5.47 47.47
CA THR A 706 -15.38 -4.62 48.50
C THR A 706 -15.58 -3.16 48.14
N THR A 707 -16.66 -2.56 48.63
CA THR A 707 -16.72 -1.10 48.77
C THR A 707 -15.83 -0.71 49.94
N ARG A 708 -14.67 -0.09 49.69
CA ARG A 708 -13.90 0.61 50.74
C ARG A 708 -14.32 2.09 50.72
N PRO A 709 -14.58 2.70 51.89
CA PRO A 709 -15.10 4.07 52.01
C PRO A 709 -14.13 5.13 51.54
#